data_AF-A0A3E1Q6B9-F1
#
_entry.id   AF-A0A3E1Q6B9-F1
#
_cell.length_a   1.000
_cell.length_b   1.000
_cell.length_c   1.000
_cell.angle_alpha   90.00
_cell.angle_beta   90.00
_cell.angle_gamma   90.00
#
_symmetry.space_group_name_H-M   'P 1'
#
loop_
_entity.id
_entity.type
_entity.pdbx_description
1 polymer ?
#
loop_
_entity_poly.entity_id
_entity_poly.type
_entity_poly.pdbx_seq_one_letter_code
_entity_poly.pdbx_strand_id
1 'polypeptide(L)'
;MKKKLLDFLLIASKKIEKLHFKLSEKNTEELDYSSLSPISNGDKEGHYSKALQWALENREKEDIKNIALTGSYGSGKSTILKTFQKNYKGTELEFLNISLATFKEEKPKYNEQGHLIEKDKEELLRLIETSILQQIFYHEEDKNIPDSRFKKIKSYGAKKLFLTSLGILIFIIALLNYFYPYLIQSVFKDNPLSDFTCDALHYGSIAIILIGIFFITYKSIRIISSITINKLKFHNAEIGIGESINKSILNHHLDEILYFFTIRPYNVVIIEDLDRFEETEIFTKLREINLLLNNSEKTKKKNITFIYAVRDDMFSDNERIKFFDFIIPVIPVINSSNSSEILRQKKKKYIYDLTDAFIEDISFFIDDMRLLHNITNEFYLYKTKQGETPLNQDKLFAIITYKNKYPNDFVSLSKNEGSLYSILNSKSKYINQEIKRIEKDITTLKDEIKNLDLINFKNTNELRQLYIIRVMETLDNFNNFIINKEPITLNDLLKDENFEYLKSNDLFYKSSFHNRSYNRTDYPIKKVEILFSEIEKKVDSKKSYNVKEQEIIDFKSIKSNSTRKEIQELERQKIKIRNLKISELLQSNEKIDLNINENLDADFITTIIRNGYISEDYIDYISLFHEGSITRNDHKFIINVRNKQKLEFDYKLSKIDKVIPKISPIDFNSEFILNYDLLDFLLKNHRNNKVPLDYVFTKLKDESSTSTLFINGFVDITENLNLFIKTLCEYWIGIWEYYVNDVAFSDEQLNTILKYIIEYAEIESIIKIEKQSNLKNYLTKDSEILNITSNNDKLINIISDLELKFIDLDFKNSPENILEFIYENNHYEINEKMVSEIIKKYGEFEQVSFDNSNYSSIKNSNSNSLINYIEDYINDYITNIYLKLDTNINEEQKSYLELLNHSDLSLKLKKEVIKKVATKISDISIIEEANLLPYIIENNKIEPKWENLLFFFKESENKILESSIGFINNIENANELAKVKMATKFNDENIFGVFCKALMQSNKINNESFDLITNSIPFWYSDLDIANLDEEKVHSLINNRVISPTIKSFESLKENYEKLNIKLLEKHKAKFIEKIEELILDANDVELILKSKKLNNIEKLKFLESCSNDTILSKSENLKSISQLILNDSSFRVNELLFKALIIDQSVSIVNRIKLFNKNLFSVDETFIEKFLINLASNYEKITNKNKKAKIKDNPDNRELLTNLKRKDYISSFSVGIFGLRVNHKRK
;
A
#
# COMPACT_ATOMS: atom_id res chain seq x y z
N MET A 1 -83.98 21.58 -39.88
CA MET A 1 -83.00 22.18 -40.82
C MET A 1 -81.56 22.16 -40.27
N LYS A 2 -81.29 22.65 -39.05
CA LYS A 2 -79.96 22.61 -38.40
C LYS A 2 -79.24 21.24 -38.40
N LYS A 3 -79.96 20.14 -38.12
CA LYS A 3 -79.36 18.79 -38.04
C LYS A 3 -78.83 18.28 -39.40
N LYS A 4 -79.55 18.51 -40.50
CA LYS A 4 -79.11 18.18 -41.86
C LYS A 4 -77.92 19.03 -42.30
N LEU A 5 -77.85 20.29 -41.87
CA LEU A 5 -76.71 21.17 -42.12
C LEU A 5 -75.45 20.68 -41.37
N LEU A 6 -75.62 20.21 -40.14
CA LEU A 6 -74.53 19.65 -39.33
C LEU A 6 -73.97 18.37 -39.95
N ASP A 7 -74.84 17.46 -40.39
CA ASP A 7 -74.42 16.21 -41.08
C ASP A 7 -73.69 16.51 -42.40
N PHE A 8 -74.17 17.50 -43.17
CA PHE A 8 -73.51 17.91 -44.39
C PHE A 8 -72.13 18.52 -44.12
N LEU A 9 -72.01 19.39 -43.10
CA LEU A 9 -70.74 19.97 -42.68
C LEU A 9 -69.77 18.90 -42.16
N LEU A 10 -70.26 17.87 -41.47
CA LEU A 10 -69.42 16.75 -41.00
C LEU A 10 -68.90 15.90 -42.17
N ILE A 11 -69.73 15.65 -43.18
CA ILE A 11 -69.33 14.92 -44.39
C ILE A 11 -68.34 15.76 -45.22
N ALA A 12 -68.57 17.07 -45.33
CA ALA A 12 -67.68 18.00 -46.01
C ALA A 12 -66.34 18.10 -45.28
N SER A 13 -66.35 18.24 -43.95
CA SER A 13 -65.16 18.20 -43.08
C SER A 13 -64.37 16.92 -43.29
N LYS A 14 -65.01 15.74 -43.24
CA LYS A 14 -64.32 14.46 -43.49
C LYS A 14 -63.73 14.38 -44.90
N LYS A 15 -64.40 14.93 -45.92
CA LYS A 15 -63.86 14.97 -47.29
C LYS A 15 -62.68 15.92 -47.41
N ILE A 16 -62.73 17.08 -46.72
CA ILE A 16 -61.65 18.07 -46.68
C ILE A 16 -60.45 17.52 -45.90
N GLU A 17 -60.65 16.85 -44.76
CA GLU A 17 -59.58 16.13 -44.05
C GLU A 17 -58.94 15.07 -44.94
N LYS A 18 -59.74 14.30 -45.69
CA LYS A 18 -59.22 13.28 -46.61
C LYS A 18 -58.45 13.89 -47.78
N LEU A 19 -58.82 15.09 -48.23
CA LEU A 19 -58.11 15.86 -49.26
C LEU A 19 -56.83 16.47 -48.69
N HIS A 20 -56.89 17.03 -47.49
CA HIS A 20 -55.75 17.55 -46.74
C HIS A 20 -54.73 16.44 -46.51
N PHE A 21 -55.13 15.25 -46.05
CA PHE A 21 -54.23 14.10 -45.89
C PHE A 21 -53.62 13.60 -47.21
N LYS A 22 -54.27 13.87 -48.34
CA LYS A 22 -53.77 13.55 -49.68
C LYS A 22 -52.82 14.60 -50.25
N LEU A 23 -52.91 15.84 -49.77
CA LEU A 23 -52.17 17.01 -50.26
C LEU A 23 -51.07 17.47 -49.29
N SER A 24 -51.17 17.13 -47.99
CA SER A 24 -50.09 17.29 -47.04
C SER A 24 -48.98 16.35 -47.45
N GLU A 25 -47.82 16.90 -47.80
CA GLU A 25 -46.59 16.12 -47.92
C GLU A 25 -46.46 15.27 -46.67
N LYS A 26 -46.47 13.94 -46.85
CA LYS A 26 -46.04 13.06 -45.78
C LYS A 26 -44.61 13.50 -45.48
N ASN A 27 -44.39 14.06 -44.29
CA ASN A 27 -43.08 13.98 -43.66
C ASN A 27 -42.80 12.49 -43.46
N THR A 28 -42.30 11.83 -44.50
CA THR A 28 -41.78 10.48 -44.41
C THR A 28 -40.52 10.61 -43.58
N GLU A 29 -40.56 10.12 -42.34
CA GLU A 29 -39.34 9.73 -41.64
C GLU A 29 -38.51 8.90 -42.63
N GLU A 30 -37.28 9.33 -42.92
CA GLU A 30 -36.36 8.56 -43.75
C GLU A 30 -35.95 7.29 -42.98
N LEU A 31 -36.68 6.20 -43.22
CA LEU A 31 -36.35 4.87 -42.71
C LEU A 31 -35.16 4.29 -43.50
N ASP A 32 -34.20 3.61 -42.85
CA ASP A 32 -33.10 2.90 -43.53
C ASP A 32 -33.53 1.56 -44.15
N TYR A 33 -34.70 1.53 -44.81
CA TYR A 33 -35.12 0.38 -45.59
C TYR A 33 -34.67 0.51 -47.04
N SER A 34 -33.95 -0.50 -47.51
CA SER A 34 -33.50 -0.66 -48.89
C SER A 34 -34.28 -1.79 -49.56
N SER A 35 -34.84 -1.54 -50.75
CA SER A 35 -35.55 -2.57 -51.50
C SER A 35 -34.56 -3.57 -52.10
N LEU A 36 -34.84 -4.87 -51.95
CA LEU A 36 -34.09 -5.94 -52.63
C LEU A 36 -34.47 -6.09 -54.11
N SER A 37 -35.53 -5.42 -54.54
CA SER A 37 -35.99 -5.44 -55.93
C SER A 37 -35.10 -4.56 -56.82
N PRO A 38 -34.98 -4.87 -58.12
CA PRO A 38 -34.23 -4.04 -59.05
C PRO A 38 -34.75 -2.59 -59.04
N ILE A 39 -33.84 -1.64 -58.85
CA ILE A 39 -34.11 -0.20 -58.93
C ILE A 39 -34.04 0.28 -60.39
N SER A 40 -34.49 1.51 -60.66
CA SER A 40 -34.61 2.04 -62.03
C SER A 40 -33.62 3.16 -62.34
N ASN A 41 -32.50 3.19 -61.61
CA ASN A 41 -31.44 4.19 -61.67
C ASN A 41 -30.04 3.56 -61.49
N GLY A 42 -29.87 2.30 -61.89
CA GLY A 42 -28.63 1.54 -61.69
C GLY A 42 -27.51 1.81 -62.70
N ASP A 43 -27.76 2.65 -63.70
CA ASP A 43 -26.79 3.02 -64.74
C ASP A 43 -26.69 4.54 -64.84
N LYS A 44 -26.07 5.17 -63.83
CA LYS A 44 -26.03 6.64 -63.69
C LYS A 44 -25.28 7.33 -64.82
N GLU A 45 -24.21 6.70 -65.32
CA GLU A 45 -23.37 7.23 -66.41
C GLU A 45 -23.88 6.81 -67.81
N GLY A 46 -24.84 5.88 -67.85
CA GLY A 46 -25.53 5.45 -69.06
C GLY A 46 -24.73 4.51 -69.96
N HIS A 47 -23.63 3.92 -69.47
CA HIS A 47 -22.73 3.09 -70.29
C HIS A 47 -23.41 1.80 -70.77
N TYR A 48 -24.11 1.10 -69.86
CA TYR A 48 -24.81 -0.13 -70.20
C TYR A 48 -26.03 0.13 -71.08
N SER A 49 -26.77 1.20 -70.80
CA SER A 49 -27.92 1.65 -71.59
C SER A 49 -27.50 1.98 -73.02
N LYS A 50 -26.34 2.63 -73.22
CA LYS A 50 -25.79 2.89 -74.57
C LYS A 50 -25.40 1.61 -75.30
N ALA A 51 -24.79 0.64 -74.61
CA ALA A 51 -24.42 -0.64 -75.22
C ALA A 51 -25.66 -1.46 -75.65
N LEU A 52 -26.69 -1.52 -74.79
CA LEU A 52 -27.98 -2.14 -75.11
C LEU A 52 -28.68 -1.41 -76.27
N GLN A 53 -28.70 -0.08 -76.26
CA GLN A 53 -29.26 0.72 -77.33
C GLN A 53 -28.55 0.46 -78.66
N TRP A 54 -27.22 0.48 -78.67
CA TRP A 54 -26.43 0.21 -79.87
C TRP A 54 -26.73 -1.19 -80.44
N ALA A 55 -26.74 -2.23 -79.60
CA ALA A 55 -27.01 -3.59 -80.05
C ALA A 55 -28.43 -3.75 -80.62
N LEU A 56 -29.41 -3.09 -80.01
CA LEU A 56 -30.80 -3.13 -80.48
C LEU A 56 -31.02 -2.27 -81.73
N GLU A 57 -30.41 -1.09 -81.86
CA GLU A 57 -30.51 -0.26 -83.07
C GLU A 57 -29.84 -0.91 -84.29
N ASN A 58 -28.74 -1.65 -84.08
CA ASN A 58 -28.00 -2.33 -85.15
C ASN A 58 -28.49 -3.77 -85.43
N ARG A 59 -29.56 -4.24 -84.75
CA ARG A 59 -30.01 -5.64 -84.81
C ARG A 59 -30.39 -6.17 -86.18
N GLU A 60 -30.85 -5.30 -87.08
CA GLU A 60 -31.20 -5.67 -88.46
C GLU A 60 -29.96 -5.70 -89.36
N LYS A 61 -29.03 -4.76 -89.17
CA LYS A 61 -27.84 -4.61 -90.01
C LYS A 61 -26.76 -5.64 -89.69
N GLU A 62 -26.57 -5.97 -88.40
CA GLU A 62 -25.50 -6.84 -87.90
C GLU A 62 -26.03 -8.22 -87.45
N ASP A 63 -27.28 -8.57 -87.79
CA ASP A 63 -27.97 -9.83 -87.44
C ASP A 63 -27.92 -10.20 -85.94
N ILE A 64 -28.11 -9.21 -85.06
CA ILE A 64 -28.05 -9.41 -83.60
C ILE A 64 -29.40 -9.90 -83.09
N LYS A 65 -29.51 -11.21 -82.80
CA LYS A 65 -30.77 -11.83 -82.34
C LYS A 65 -30.72 -12.23 -80.87
N ASN A 66 -29.56 -12.55 -80.32
CA ASN A 66 -29.40 -13.05 -78.95
C ASN A 66 -28.31 -12.24 -78.22
N ILE A 67 -28.71 -11.45 -77.23
CA ILE A 67 -27.82 -10.59 -76.43
C ILE A 67 -27.69 -11.18 -75.03
N ALA A 68 -26.48 -11.33 -74.50
CA ALA A 68 -26.27 -11.62 -73.09
C ALA A 68 -25.87 -10.38 -72.30
N LEU A 69 -26.48 -10.22 -71.14
CA LEU A 69 -25.99 -9.40 -70.06
C LEU A 69 -25.39 -10.35 -69.02
N THR A 70 -24.07 -10.48 -68.99
CA THR A 70 -23.36 -11.43 -68.10
C THR A 70 -22.82 -10.70 -66.89
N GLY A 71 -22.59 -11.40 -65.79
CA GLY A 71 -22.05 -10.83 -64.56
C GLY A 71 -22.28 -11.78 -63.40
N SER A 72 -21.54 -11.65 -62.31
CA SER A 72 -21.78 -12.45 -61.10
C SER A 72 -23.23 -12.36 -60.59
N TYR A 73 -23.63 -13.29 -59.73
CA TYR A 73 -24.91 -13.16 -59.05
C TYR A 73 -24.96 -11.83 -58.27
N GLY A 74 -26.09 -11.12 -58.32
CA GLY A 74 -26.23 -9.81 -57.65
C GLY A 74 -25.51 -8.61 -58.30
N SER A 75 -24.80 -8.78 -59.41
CA SER A 75 -24.05 -7.72 -60.10
C SER A 75 -24.87 -6.52 -60.60
N GLY A 76 -26.20 -6.62 -60.64
CA GLY A 76 -27.10 -5.52 -61.04
C GLY A 76 -27.73 -5.65 -62.43
N LYS A 77 -27.63 -6.81 -63.08
CA LYS A 77 -28.20 -7.09 -64.43
C LYS A 77 -29.65 -6.64 -64.59
N SER A 78 -30.55 -7.10 -63.73
CA SER A 78 -31.97 -6.72 -63.73
C SER A 78 -32.19 -5.23 -63.53
N THR A 79 -31.35 -4.58 -62.72
CA THR A 79 -31.40 -3.13 -62.45
C THR A 79 -31.04 -2.35 -63.71
N ILE A 80 -30.02 -2.79 -64.45
CA ILE A 80 -29.62 -2.20 -65.73
C ILE A 80 -30.76 -2.33 -66.74
N LEU A 81 -31.34 -3.53 -66.90
CA LEU A 81 -32.45 -3.76 -67.84
C LEU A 81 -33.67 -2.90 -67.51
N LYS A 82 -34.06 -2.84 -66.24
CA LYS A 82 -35.17 -2.00 -65.78
C LYS A 82 -34.90 -0.51 -65.94
N THR A 83 -33.65 -0.08 -65.75
CA THR A 83 -33.22 1.31 -65.97
C THR A 83 -33.29 1.65 -67.46
N PHE A 84 -32.80 0.77 -68.33
CA PHE A 84 -32.87 0.92 -69.78
C PHE A 84 -34.32 1.03 -70.26
N GLN A 85 -35.19 0.09 -69.87
CA GLN A 85 -36.61 0.08 -70.25
C GLN A 85 -37.35 1.36 -69.82
N LYS A 86 -37.05 1.88 -68.62
CA LYS A 86 -37.68 3.11 -68.12
C LYS A 86 -37.18 4.37 -68.82
N ASN A 87 -35.89 4.42 -69.15
CA ASN A 87 -35.26 5.60 -69.74
C ASN A 87 -35.45 5.66 -71.26
N TYR A 88 -35.72 4.52 -71.89
CA TYR A 88 -36.00 4.43 -73.31
C TYR A 88 -37.33 5.12 -73.65
N LYS A 89 -37.28 6.08 -74.59
CA LYS A 89 -38.42 6.91 -75.01
C LYS A 89 -38.88 6.66 -76.45
N GLY A 90 -38.22 5.76 -77.17
CA GLY A 90 -38.59 5.38 -78.54
C GLY A 90 -39.87 4.54 -78.57
N THR A 91 -40.46 4.39 -79.75
CA THR A 91 -41.65 3.53 -80.00
C THR A 91 -41.29 2.28 -80.81
N GLU A 92 -40.04 2.15 -81.22
CA GLU A 92 -39.52 1.09 -82.08
C GLU A 92 -39.14 -0.20 -81.34
N LEU A 93 -39.13 -0.17 -80.00
CA LEU A 93 -38.83 -1.31 -79.15
C LEU A 93 -39.99 -1.52 -78.17
N GLU A 94 -40.54 -2.73 -78.18
CA GLU A 94 -41.62 -3.17 -77.31
C GLU A 94 -41.16 -4.43 -76.58
N PHE A 95 -41.12 -4.34 -75.26
CA PHE A 95 -40.44 -5.31 -74.41
C PHE A 95 -41.41 -6.34 -73.81
N LEU A 96 -41.07 -7.62 -73.93
CA LEU A 96 -41.71 -8.71 -73.21
C LEU A 96 -40.76 -9.24 -72.14
N ASN A 97 -41.10 -9.04 -70.86
CA ASN A 97 -40.29 -9.51 -69.75
C ASN A 97 -40.76 -10.90 -69.31
N ILE A 98 -39.84 -11.85 -69.32
CA ILE A 98 -40.00 -13.23 -68.87
C ILE A 98 -39.07 -13.44 -67.67
N SER A 99 -39.64 -13.59 -66.48
CA SER A 99 -38.90 -13.94 -65.26
C SER A 99 -39.44 -15.25 -64.71
N LEU A 100 -38.53 -16.19 -64.42
CA LEU A 100 -38.87 -17.52 -63.95
C LEU A 100 -38.79 -17.57 -62.43
N ALA A 101 -39.94 -17.68 -61.78
CA ALA A 101 -40.06 -17.73 -60.32
C ALA A 101 -40.30 -19.16 -59.80
N THR A 102 -39.44 -20.12 -60.17
CA THR A 102 -39.54 -21.49 -59.66
C THR A 102 -38.28 -21.90 -58.93
N PHE A 103 -38.38 -21.92 -57.59
CA PHE A 103 -37.34 -22.40 -56.69
C PHE A 103 -37.45 -23.91 -56.51
N LYS A 104 -36.47 -24.65 -57.04
CA LYS A 104 -36.14 -26.01 -56.54
C LYS A 104 -34.63 -26.23 -56.60
N GLU A 105 -33.92 -25.67 -55.64
CA GLU A 105 -32.78 -26.39 -55.06
C GLU A 105 -33.34 -27.40 -54.05
N GLU A 106 -33.95 -28.49 -54.53
CA GLU A 106 -34.10 -29.66 -53.65
C GLU A 106 -32.70 -30.26 -53.49
N LYS A 107 -32.25 -30.34 -52.23
CA LYS A 107 -31.04 -31.07 -51.84
C LYS A 107 -31.03 -32.45 -52.52
N PRO A 108 -29.84 -33.00 -52.84
CA PRO A 108 -29.74 -34.36 -53.36
C PRO A 108 -30.59 -35.30 -52.51
N LYS A 109 -31.61 -35.92 -53.11
CA LYS A 109 -32.39 -36.94 -52.43
C LYS A 109 -31.54 -38.19 -52.44
N TYR A 110 -31.22 -38.67 -51.26
CA TYR A 110 -30.59 -39.96 -51.08
C TYR A 110 -31.72 -40.98 -50.89
N ASN A 111 -31.60 -42.14 -51.54
CA ASN A 111 -32.47 -43.27 -51.19
C ASN A 111 -32.15 -43.75 -49.75
N GLU A 112 -32.97 -44.65 -49.20
CA GLU A 112 -32.75 -45.23 -47.85
C GLU A 112 -31.38 -45.94 -47.69
N GLN A 113 -30.64 -46.16 -48.78
CA GLN A 113 -29.31 -46.75 -48.82
C GLN A 113 -28.16 -45.72 -49.02
N GLY A 114 -28.46 -44.42 -49.07
CA GLY A 114 -27.43 -43.38 -49.19
C GLY A 114 -26.89 -43.13 -50.60
N HIS A 115 -27.53 -43.66 -51.66
CA HIS A 115 -27.19 -43.35 -53.05
C HIS A 115 -27.95 -42.13 -53.55
N LEU A 116 -27.26 -41.28 -54.32
CA LEU A 116 -27.83 -40.13 -55.01
C LEU A 116 -28.92 -40.58 -55.99
N ILE A 117 -30.15 -40.10 -55.79
CA ILE A 117 -31.22 -40.19 -56.79
C ILE A 117 -30.88 -39.17 -57.87
N GLU A 118 -30.59 -39.63 -59.09
CA GLU A 118 -30.39 -38.75 -60.25
C GLU A 118 -31.64 -37.88 -60.45
N LYS A 119 -31.42 -36.56 -60.60
CA LYS A 119 -32.48 -35.62 -60.98
C LYS A 119 -32.99 -36.01 -62.36
N ASP A 120 -34.30 -36.11 -62.52
CA ASP A 120 -34.91 -36.25 -63.86
C ASP A 120 -34.75 -34.92 -64.61
N LYS A 121 -33.62 -34.82 -65.34
CA LYS A 121 -33.23 -33.64 -66.12
C LYS A 121 -34.30 -33.27 -67.15
N GLU A 122 -34.98 -34.27 -67.71
CA GLU A 122 -36.03 -34.07 -68.70
C GLU A 122 -37.29 -33.46 -68.07
N GLU A 123 -37.67 -33.89 -66.86
CA GLU A 123 -38.78 -33.29 -66.11
C GLU A 123 -38.49 -31.81 -65.77
N LEU A 124 -37.27 -31.49 -65.35
CA LEU A 124 -36.87 -30.12 -65.04
C LEU A 124 -36.94 -29.20 -66.28
N LEU A 125 -36.35 -29.63 -67.40
CA LEU A 125 -36.42 -28.89 -68.66
C LEU A 125 -37.86 -28.66 -69.10
N ARG A 126 -38.71 -29.69 -68.98
CA ARG A 126 -40.13 -29.61 -69.30
C ARG A 126 -40.89 -28.59 -68.44
N LEU A 127 -40.58 -28.51 -67.15
CA LEU A 127 -41.15 -27.51 -66.24
C LEU A 127 -40.71 -26.09 -66.61
N ILE A 128 -39.43 -25.89 -66.95
CA ILE A 128 -38.89 -24.60 -67.37
C ILE A 128 -39.58 -24.13 -68.66
N GLU A 129 -39.66 -25.00 -69.68
CA GLU A 129 -40.35 -24.70 -70.95
C GLU A 129 -41.82 -24.33 -70.74
N THR A 130 -42.52 -25.05 -69.86
CA THR A 130 -43.91 -24.76 -69.49
C THR A 130 -44.03 -23.39 -68.82
N SER A 131 -43.12 -23.06 -67.90
CA SER A 131 -43.09 -21.78 -67.19
C SER A 131 -42.84 -20.61 -68.15
N ILE A 132 -41.93 -20.76 -69.11
CA ILE A 132 -41.68 -19.75 -70.16
C ILE A 132 -42.93 -19.53 -71.01
N LEU A 133 -43.59 -20.60 -71.47
CA LEU A 133 -44.85 -20.49 -72.20
C LEU A 133 -45.92 -19.76 -71.38
N GLN A 134 -46.08 -20.13 -70.12
CA GLN A 134 -47.03 -19.46 -69.23
C GLN A 134 -46.71 -17.97 -69.13
N GLN A 135 -45.45 -17.57 -68.91
CA GLN A 135 -45.08 -16.15 -68.82
C GLN A 135 -45.42 -15.39 -70.12
N ILE A 136 -45.17 -15.97 -71.29
CA ILE A 136 -45.50 -15.34 -72.59
C ILE A 136 -47.01 -15.09 -72.71
N PHE A 137 -47.85 -16.11 -72.52
CA PHE A 137 -49.31 -15.97 -72.73
C PHE A 137 -50.02 -15.30 -71.54
N TYR A 138 -49.51 -15.46 -70.32
CA TYR A 138 -50.11 -14.83 -69.14
C TYR A 138 -49.79 -13.34 -69.04
N HIS A 139 -48.79 -12.84 -69.77
CA HIS A 139 -48.53 -11.41 -69.90
C HIS A 139 -49.72 -10.64 -70.51
N GLU A 140 -50.47 -11.26 -71.43
CA GLU A 140 -51.51 -10.57 -72.20
C GLU A 140 -52.94 -10.92 -71.79
N GLU A 141 -53.86 -9.96 -71.80
CA GLU A 141 -55.29 -10.26 -71.62
C GLU A 141 -55.85 -11.09 -72.79
N ASP A 142 -56.79 -12.02 -72.52
CA ASP A 142 -57.46 -12.86 -73.54
C ASP A 142 -57.98 -12.08 -74.76
N LYS A 143 -58.38 -10.82 -74.58
CA LYS A 143 -58.91 -9.96 -75.66
C LYS A 143 -57.85 -9.62 -76.72
N ASN A 144 -56.58 -9.65 -76.32
CA ASN A 144 -55.42 -9.27 -77.14
C ASN A 144 -54.86 -10.46 -77.94
N ILE A 145 -55.20 -11.69 -77.53
CA ILE A 145 -54.80 -12.96 -78.16
C ILE A 145 -56.03 -13.87 -78.35
N PRO A 146 -57.08 -13.39 -79.05
CA PRO A 146 -58.42 -14.00 -79.01
C PRO A 146 -58.49 -15.43 -79.58
N ASP A 147 -57.57 -15.79 -80.47
CA ASP A 147 -57.54 -17.11 -81.13
C ASP A 147 -56.50 -18.06 -80.50
N SER A 148 -55.83 -17.65 -79.42
CA SER A 148 -54.93 -18.54 -78.70
C SER A 148 -55.70 -19.63 -77.95
N ARG A 149 -55.08 -20.81 -77.85
CA ARG A 149 -55.60 -21.93 -77.04
C ARG A 149 -55.45 -21.69 -75.54
N PHE A 150 -54.58 -20.78 -75.12
CA PHE A 150 -54.34 -20.44 -73.72
C PHE A 150 -55.39 -19.44 -73.21
N LYS A 151 -56.59 -19.92 -72.88
CA LYS A 151 -57.71 -19.10 -72.37
C LYS A 151 -57.62 -18.89 -70.86
N LYS A 152 -57.82 -17.66 -70.38
CA LYS A 152 -57.87 -17.33 -68.96
C LYS A 152 -59.29 -17.36 -68.39
N ILE A 153 -59.38 -17.36 -67.07
CA ILE A 153 -60.65 -17.21 -66.35
C ILE A 153 -61.17 -15.79 -66.62
N LYS A 154 -62.35 -15.70 -67.25
CA LYS A 154 -63.01 -14.43 -67.55
C LYS A 154 -63.83 -13.97 -66.35
N SER A 155 -63.50 -12.82 -65.78
CA SER A 155 -64.38 -12.13 -64.83
C SER A 155 -65.34 -11.21 -65.59
N TYR A 156 -66.64 -11.32 -65.28
CA TYR A 156 -67.66 -10.45 -65.87
C TYR A 156 -68.03 -9.36 -64.86
N GLY A 157 -67.79 -8.09 -65.19
CA GLY A 157 -68.19 -6.98 -64.33
C GLY A 157 -69.71 -6.92 -64.15
N ALA A 158 -70.18 -6.60 -62.93
CA ALA A 158 -71.61 -6.58 -62.58
C ALA A 158 -72.49 -5.77 -63.56
N LYS A 159 -71.99 -4.61 -64.04
CA LYS A 159 -72.68 -3.79 -65.06
C LYS A 159 -72.87 -4.52 -66.38
N LYS A 160 -71.83 -5.24 -66.85
CA LYS A 160 -71.89 -6.01 -68.09
C LYS A 160 -72.86 -7.17 -67.94
N LEU A 161 -72.80 -7.92 -66.83
CA LEU A 161 -73.78 -8.98 -66.54
C LEU A 161 -75.21 -8.44 -66.53
N PHE A 162 -75.46 -7.34 -65.82
CA PHE A 162 -76.78 -6.73 -65.75
C PHE A 162 -77.31 -6.32 -67.14
N LEU A 163 -76.50 -5.61 -67.95
CA LEU A 163 -76.89 -5.21 -69.31
C LEU A 163 -77.13 -6.41 -70.24
N THR A 164 -76.30 -7.46 -70.12
CA THR A 164 -76.45 -8.67 -70.95
C THR A 164 -77.72 -9.44 -70.57
N SER A 165 -77.98 -9.61 -69.27
CA SER A 165 -79.20 -10.24 -68.75
C SER A 165 -80.45 -9.44 -69.13
N LEU A 166 -80.40 -8.11 -69.03
CA LEU A 166 -81.50 -7.23 -69.45
C LEU A 166 -81.77 -7.37 -70.96
N GLY A 167 -80.73 -7.40 -71.79
CA GLY A 167 -80.87 -7.60 -73.23
C GLY A 167 -81.48 -8.95 -73.60
N ILE A 168 -81.07 -10.03 -72.92
CA ILE A 168 -81.65 -11.38 -73.10
C ILE A 168 -83.12 -11.38 -72.67
N LEU A 169 -83.46 -10.73 -71.55
CA LEU A 169 -84.83 -10.63 -71.07
C LEU A 169 -85.71 -9.89 -72.08
N ILE A 170 -85.25 -8.75 -72.63
CA ILE A 170 -85.96 -7.99 -73.66
C ILE A 170 -86.16 -8.85 -74.92
N PHE A 171 -85.15 -9.62 -75.33
CA PHE A 171 -85.25 -10.54 -76.46
C PHE A 171 -86.27 -11.66 -76.23
N ILE A 172 -86.32 -12.24 -75.03
CA ILE A 172 -87.32 -13.27 -74.66
C ILE A 172 -88.72 -12.66 -74.64
N ILE A 173 -88.90 -11.48 -74.07
CA ILE A 173 -90.19 -10.77 -74.05
C ILE A 173 -90.65 -10.48 -75.49
N ALA A 174 -89.74 -10.03 -76.36
CA ALA A 174 -90.04 -9.81 -77.77
C ALA A 174 -90.44 -11.11 -78.49
N LEU A 175 -89.73 -12.23 -78.24
CA LEU A 175 -90.10 -13.56 -78.74
C LEU A 175 -91.49 -13.99 -78.29
N LEU A 176 -91.80 -13.84 -77.00
CA LEU A 176 -93.11 -14.17 -76.45
C LEU A 176 -94.22 -13.30 -77.04
N ASN A 177 -93.98 -11.99 -77.20
CA ASN A 177 -94.91 -11.06 -77.83
C ASN A 177 -95.08 -11.31 -79.34
N TYR A 178 -94.09 -11.91 -80.02
CA TYR A 178 -94.21 -12.32 -81.41
C TYR A 178 -95.14 -13.53 -81.58
N PHE A 179 -94.97 -14.58 -80.77
CA PHE A 179 -95.83 -15.77 -80.82
C PHE A 179 -97.23 -15.53 -80.22
N TYR A 180 -97.36 -14.58 -79.29
CA TYR A 180 -98.62 -14.16 -78.67
C TYR A 180 -98.80 -12.64 -78.80
N PRO A 181 -99.33 -12.14 -79.94
CA PRO A 181 -99.39 -10.71 -80.28
C PRO A 181 -100.11 -9.80 -79.26
N TYR A 182 -100.93 -10.38 -78.38
CA TYR A 182 -101.70 -9.68 -77.35
C TYR A 182 -101.21 -9.94 -75.91
N LEU A 183 -100.04 -10.57 -75.75
CA LEU A 183 -99.50 -10.91 -74.43
C LEU A 183 -99.30 -9.65 -73.57
N ILE A 184 -98.79 -8.55 -74.16
CA ILE A 184 -98.62 -7.27 -73.45
C ILE A 184 -99.98 -6.68 -73.06
N GLN A 185 -100.98 -6.76 -73.95
CA GLN A 185 -102.34 -6.29 -73.65
C GLN A 185 -102.99 -7.11 -72.52
N SER A 186 -102.70 -8.41 -72.44
CA SER A 186 -103.19 -9.29 -71.37
C SER A 186 -102.59 -8.97 -69.99
N VAL A 187 -101.42 -8.32 -69.94
CA VAL A 187 -100.74 -7.93 -68.70
C VAL A 187 -101.25 -6.57 -68.18
N PHE A 188 -101.55 -5.63 -69.08
CA PHE A 188 -102.08 -4.29 -68.75
C PHE A 188 -103.61 -4.22 -68.83
N LYS A 189 -104.32 -5.26 -68.37
CA LYS A 189 -105.79 -5.37 -68.48
C LYS A 189 -106.56 -4.16 -67.93
N ASP A 190 -106.04 -3.53 -66.88
CA ASP A 190 -106.72 -2.40 -66.21
C ASP A 190 -106.55 -1.06 -66.96
N ASN A 191 -105.62 -0.96 -67.92
CA ASN A 191 -105.41 0.20 -68.79
C ASN A 191 -104.99 -0.28 -70.19
N PRO A 192 -105.94 -0.65 -71.08
CA PRO A 192 -105.60 -1.16 -72.40
C PRO A 192 -104.87 -0.10 -73.23
N LEU A 193 -103.72 -0.50 -73.77
CA LEU A 193 -102.96 0.31 -74.73
C LEU A 193 -103.76 0.48 -76.03
N SER A 194 -103.53 1.59 -76.75
CA SER A 194 -104.16 1.83 -78.06
C SER A 194 -103.72 0.79 -79.10
N ASP A 195 -104.55 0.51 -80.11
CA ASP A 195 -104.23 -0.46 -81.16
C ASP A 195 -102.93 -0.10 -81.89
N PHE A 196 -102.70 1.19 -82.18
CA PHE A 196 -101.45 1.69 -82.77
C PHE A 196 -100.23 1.34 -81.91
N THR A 197 -100.33 1.48 -80.59
CA THR A 197 -99.23 1.12 -79.69
C THR A 197 -98.99 -0.38 -79.61
N CYS A 198 -100.03 -1.20 -79.72
CA CYS A 198 -99.90 -2.65 -79.79
C CYS A 198 -99.21 -3.09 -81.08
N ASP A 199 -99.62 -2.54 -82.23
CA ASP A 199 -98.99 -2.81 -83.52
C ASP A 199 -97.53 -2.35 -83.53
N ALA A 200 -97.25 -1.14 -83.01
CA ALA A 200 -95.88 -0.64 -82.89
C ALA A 200 -95.00 -1.52 -81.98
N LEU A 201 -95.55 -2.04 -80.88
CA LEU A 201 -94.84 -2.99 -80.00
C LEU A 201 -94.63 -4.36 -80.68
N HIS A 202 -95.59 -4.84 -81.48
CA HIS A 202 -95.48 -6.10 -82.21
C HIS A 202 -94.41 -6.01 -83.31
N TYR A 203 -94.46 -4.99 -84.18
CA TYR A 203 -93.42 -4.76 -85.19
C TYR A 203 -92.06 -4.39 -84.57
N GLY A 204 -92.06 -3.65 -83.46
CA GLY A 204 -90.85 -3.40 -82.67
C GLY A 204 -90.23 -4.69 -82.11
N SER A 205 -91.06 -5.65 -81.69
CA SER A 205 -90.60 -6.97 -81.22
C SER A 205 -89.90 -7.74 -82.34
N ILE A 206 -90.40 -7.68 -83.57
CA ILE A 206 -89.76 -8.30 -84.75
C ILE A 206 -88.36 -7.71 -84.98
N ALA A 207 -88.21 -6.38 -84.90
CA ALA A 207 -86.92 -5.73 -85.03
C ALA A 207 -85.92 -6.17 -83.93
N ILE A 208 -86.38 -6.25 -82.67
CA ILE A 208 -85.59 -6.75 -81.54
C ILE A 208 -85.18 -8.21 -81.77
N ILE A 209 -86.07 -9.05 -82.31
CA ILE A 209 -85.76 -10.45 -82.64
C ILE A 209 -84.66 -10.54 -83.70
N LEU A 210 -84.75 -9.76 -84.79
CA LEU A 210 -83.74 -9.75 -85.84
C LEU A 210 -82.37 -9.30 -85.31
N ILE A 211 -82.33 -8.25 -84.49
CA ILE A 211 -81.10 -7.77 -83.84
C ILE A 211 -80.54 -8.85 -82.89
N GLY A 212 -81.40 -9.49 -82.10
CA GLY A 212 -81.00 -10.56 -81.20
C GLY A 212 -80.42 -11.78 -81.94
N ILE A 213 -81.06 -12.21 -83.04
CA ILE A 213 -80.56 -13.29 -83.90
C ILE A 213 -79.19 -12.92 -84.49
N PHE A 214 -79.02 -11.70 -85.02
CA PHE A 214 -77.74 -11.23 -85.52
C PHE A 214 -76.64 -11.25 -84.44
N PHE A 215 -76.96 -10.83 -83.21
CA PHE A 215 -75.98 -10.86 -82.12
C PHE A 215 -75.62 -12.30 -81.71
N ILE A 216 -76.61 -13.21 -81.71
CA ILE A 216 -76.40 -14.64 -81.47
C ILE A 216 -75.52 -15.24 -82.57
N THR A 217 -75.78 -14.98 -83.86
CA THR A 217 -74.97 -15.51 -84.96
C THR A 217 -73.55 -14.95 -84.94
N TYR A 218 -73.38 -13.64 -84.75
CA TYR A 218 -72.08 -12.99 -84.59
C TYR A 218 -71.26 -13.59 -83.45
N LYS A 219 -71.89 -13.86 -82.30
CA LYS A 219 -71.24 -14.53 -81.16
C LYS A 219 -70.92 -16.00 -81.44
N SER A 220 -71.81 -16.70 -82.14
CA SER A 220 -71.67 -18.12 -82.46
C SER A 220 -70.53 -18.41 -83.43
N ILE A 221 -70.24 -17.54 -84.40
CA ILE A 221 -69.11 -17.72 -85.35
C ILE A 221 -67.78 -17.93 -84.60
N ARG A 222 -67.50 -17.10 -83.58
CA ARG A 222 -66.28 -17.22 -82.78
C ARG A 222 -66.27 -18.43 -81.85
N ILE A 223 -67.44 -18.90 -81.42
CA ILE A 223 -67.56 -20.12 -80.60
C ILE A 223 -67.28 -21.34 -81.48
N ILE A 224 -67.90 -21.41 -82.65
CA ILE A 224 -67.75 -22.49 -83.64
C ILE A 224 -66.30 -22.58 -84.12
N SER A 225 -65.64 -21.45 -84.43
CA SER A 225 -64.22 -21.44 -84.82
C SER A 225 -63.26 -21.87 -83.70
N SER A 226 -63.73 -21.85 -82.43
CA SER A 226 -62.96 -22.28 -81.26
C SER A 226 -63.21 -23.73 -80.82
N ILE A 227 -64.14 -24.44 -81.47
CA ILE A 227 -64.39 -25.87 -81.23
C ILE A 227 -63.37 -26.67 -82.04
N THR A 228 -62.21 -26.94 -81.46
CA THR A 228 -61.36 -28.05 -81.89
C THR A 228 -61.95 -29.34 -81.34
N ILE A 229 -62.39 -30.26 -82.22
CA ILE A 229 -62.89 -31.58 -81.83
C ILE A 229 -61.71 -32.41 -81.32
N ASN A 230 -61.38 -32.26 -80.03
CA ASN A 230 -60.50 -33.16 -79.34
C ASN A 230 -61.33 -34.37 -78.90
N LYS A 231 -61.21 -35.48 -79.64
CA LYS A 231 -61.60 -36.86 -79.31
C LYS A 231 -62.60 -37.02 -78.16
N LEU A 232 -63.86 -37.30 -78.50
CA LEU A 232 -64.83 -37.92 -77.60
C LEU A 232 -64.24 -39.21 -76.99
N LYS A 233 -64.04 -39.23 -75.66
CA LYS A 233 -63.76 -40.46 -74.91
C LYS A 233 -64.79 -40.63 -73.79
N PHE A 234 -65.41 -41.80 -73.80
CA PHE A 234 -66.30 -42.34 -72.77
C PHE A 234 -65.52 -42.79 -71.53
N HIS A 235 -66.26 -42.88 -70.43
CA HIS A 235 -65.93 -43.35 -69.08
C HIS A 235 -64.83 -44.43 -68.97
N ASN A 236 -63.94 -44.25 -67.98
CA ASN A 236 -63.02 -45.23 -67.37
C ASN A 236 -62.00 -45.94 -68.27
N ALA A 237 -60.91 -45.24 -68.60
CA ALA A 237 -59.57 -45.80 -68.78
C ALA A 237 -58.54 -44.66 -68.83
N GLU A 238 -57.79 -44.45 -67.75
CA GLU A 238 -56.51 -43.74 -67.81
C GLU A 238 -55.50 -44.66 -68.51
N ILE A 239 -55.37 -44.51 -69.83
CA ILE A 239 -54.25 -45.06 -70.59
C ILE A 239 -53.73 -44.01 -71.56
N GLY A 240 -52.45 -43.71 -71.38
CA GLY A 240 -51.50 -43.44 -72.46
C GLY A 240 -51.53 -42.03 -73.03
N ILE A 241 -50.79 -41.12 -72.38
CA ILE A 241 -49.96 -40.20 -73.19
C ILE A 241 -48.93 -41.11 -73.84
N GLY A 242 -49.15 -41.41 -75.12
CA GLY A 242 -48.35 -42.33 -75.89
C GLY A 242 -46.89 -41.89 -75.96
N GLU A 243 -46.04 -42.90 -76.09
CA GLU A 243 -44.61 -42.87 -76.41
C GLU A 243 -44.30 -41.83 -77.49
N SER A 244 -43.93 -40.62 -77.05
CA SER A 244 -43.13 -39.65 -77.79
C SER A 244 -42.55 -38.66 -76.78
N ILE A 245 -41.77 -39.20 -75.85
CA ILE A 245 -41.21 -38.48 -74.68
C ILE A 245 -40.17 -37.41 -75.09
N ASN A 246 -39.74 -37.37 -76.36
CA ASN A 246 -38.66 -36.47 -76.82
C ASN A 246 -39.10 -35.18 -77.54
N LYS A 247 -40.34 -34.67 -77.36
CA LYS A 247 -40.77 -33.41 -78.00
C LYS A 247 -40.84 -32.27 -76.98
N SER A 248 -39.92 -31.31 -77.11
CA SER A 248 -39.95 -30.01 -76.43
C SER A 248 -41.36 -29.38 -76.48
N ILE A 249 -41.86 -28.96 -75.32
CA ILE A 249 -43.15 -28.28 -75.16
C ILE A 249 -43.15 -26.96 -75.92
N LEU A 250 -42.04 -26.20 -75.88
CA LEU A 250 -41.92 -24.96 -76.66
C LEU A 250 -42.13 -25.23 -78.15
N ASN A 251 -41.53 -26.30 -78.68
CA ASN A 251 -41.71 -26.70 -80.08
C ASN A 251 -43.12 -27.22 -80.37
N HIS A 252 -43.75 -27.95 -79.44
CA HIS A 252 -45.14 -28.41 -79.58
C HIS A 252 -46.13 -27.23 -79.66
N HIS A 253 -45.83 -26.11 -79.01
CA HIS A 253 -46.65 -24.89 -79.00
C HIS A 253 -46.08 -23.76 -79.87
N LEU A 254 -45.18 -24.07 -80.82
CA LEU A 254 -44.54 -23.07 -81.69
C LEU A 254 -45.56 -22.23 -82.47
N ASP A 255 -46.64 -22.83 -82.98
CA ASP A 255 -47.69 -22.11 -83.71
C ASP A 255 -48.37 -21.04 -82.84
N GLU A 256 -48.54 -21.32 -81.54
CA GLU A 256 -49.09 -20.36 -80.59
C GLU A 256 -48.10 -19.22 -80.32
N ILE A 257 -46.80 -19.54 -80.17
CA ILE A 257 -45.74 -18.53 -79.98
C ILE A 257 -45.66 -17.64 -81.22
N LEU A 258 -45.66 -18.22 -82.42
CA LEU A 258 -45.68 -17.50 -83.69
C LEU A 258 -46.93 -16.61 -83.81
N TYR A 259 -48.11 -17.13 -83.46
CA TYR A 259 -49.35 -16.34 -83.43
C TYR A 259 -49.24 -15.15 -82.46
N PHE A 260 -48.76 -15.40 -81.24
CA PHE A 260 -48.55 -14.37 -80.23
C PHE A 260 -47.66 -13.24 -80.75
N PHE A 261 -46.47 -13.56 -81.27
CA PHE A 261 -45.56 -12.57 -81.82
C PHE A 261 -46.01 -11.99 -83.16
N THR A 262 -46.96 -12.60 -83.87
CA THR A 262 -47.55 -12.01 -85.09
C THR A 262 -48.48 -10.85 -84.71
N ILE A 263 -49.36 -11.06 -83.73
CA ILE A 263 -50.41 -10.09 -83.36
C ILE A 263 -49.91 -9.04 -82.36
N ARG A 264 -49.04 -9.44 -81.43
CA ARG A 264 -48.50 -8.52 -80.40
C ARG A 264 -47.31 -7.71 -80.94
N PRO A 265 -47.09 -6.48 -80.46
CA PRO A 265 -46.05 -5.60 -80.99
C PRO A 265 -44.64 -5.94 -80.48
N TYR A 266 -44.50 -6.88 -79.53
CA TYR A 266 -43.22 -7.22 -78.90
C TYR A 266 -42.14 -7.64 -79.91
N ASN A 267 -40.97 -7.02 -79.77
CA ASN A 267 -39.79 -7.30 -80.58
C ASN A 267 -38.49 -7.40 -79.76
N VAL A 268 -38.54 -7.13 -78.45
CA VAL A 268 -37.46 -7.43 -77.52
C VAL A 268 -37.99 -8.33 -76.42
N VAL A 269 -37.40 -9.51 -76.24
CA VAL A 269 -37.78 -10.45 -75.17
C VAL A 269 -36.67 -10.47 -74.14
N ILE A 270 -36.95 -10.03 -72.92
CA ILE A 270 -35.98 -10.05 -71.82
C ILE A 270 -36.24 -11.28 -70.98
N ILE A 271 -35.23 -12.12 -70.82
CA ILE A 271 -35.29 -13.38 -70.09
C ILE A 271 -34.36 -13.29 -68.88
N GLU A 272 -34.93 -13.35 -67.69
CA GLU A 272 -34.22 -13.24 -66.40
C GLU A 272 -34.38 -14.52 -65.56
N ASP A 273 -33.43 -14.76 -64.66
CA ASP A 273 -33.41 -15.86 -63.69
C ASP A 273 -33.39 -17.28 -64.30
N LEU A 274 -33.07 -17.41 -65.59
CA LEU A 274 -32.91 -18.70 -66.27
C LEU A 274 -31.61 -19.42 -65.85
N ASP A 275 -30.61 -18.66 -65.41
CA ASP A 275 -29.31 -19.16 -64.93
C ASP A 275 -29.39 -19.99 -63.65
N ARG A 276 -30.43 -19.81 -62.83
CA ARG A 276 -30.63 -20.54 -61.56
C ARG A 276 -30.88 -22.04 -61.73
N PHE A 277 -31.25 -22.47 -62.92
CA PHE A 277 -31.51 -23.89 -63.20
C PHE A 277 -30.24 -24.65 -63.55
N GLU A 278 -29.13 -23.96 -63.84
CA GLU A 278 -27.82 -24.55 -64.23
C GLU A 278 -27.89 -25.48 -65.45
N GLU A 279 -28.95 -25.35 -66.26
CA GLU A 279 -29.16 -26.12 -67.47
C GLU A 279 -28.89 -25.26 -68.70
N THR A 280 -27.89 -25.61 -69.51
CA THR A 280 -27.55 -24.88 -70.75
C THR A 280 -28.45 -25.29 -71.92
N GLU A 281 -29.09 -26.46 -71.88
CA GLU A 281 -29.93 -27.00 -72.97
C GLU A 281 -31.15 -26.13 -73.29
N ILE A 282 -31.76 -25.50 -72.28
CA ILE A 282 -32.88 -24.58 -72.47
C ILE A 282 -32.51 -23.34 -73.29
N PHE A 283 -31.26 -22.87 -73.19
CA PHE A 283 -30.76 -21.75 -73.99
C PHE A 283 -30.76 -22.11 -75.47
N THR A 284 -30.26 -23.29 -75.81
CA THR A 284 -30.28 -23.82 -77.18
C THR A 284 -31.71 -23.86 -77.74
N LYS A 285 -32.69 -24.32 -76.95
CA LYS A 285 -34.11 -24.32 -77.34
C LYS A 285 -34.66 -22.90 -77.55
N LEU A 286 -34.31 -21.95 -76.69
CA LEU A 286 -34.73 -20.55 -76.87
C LEU A 286 -34.10 -19.89 -78.09
N ARG A 287 -32.83 -20.19 -78.40
CA ARG A 287 -32.17 -19.73 -79.63
C ARG A 287 -32.81 -20.34 -80.88
N GLU A 288 -33.19 -21.62 -80.85
CA GLU A 288 -33.98 -22.27 -81.91
C GLU A 288 -35.32 -21.52 -82.11
N ILE A 289 -36.06 -21.24 -81.03
CA ILE A 289 -37.33 -20.49 -81.11
C ILE A 289 -37.12 -19.09 -81.69
N ASN A 290 -36.11 -18.35 -81.22
CA ASN A 290 -35.82 -17.01 -81.72
C ASN A 290 -35.43 -17.01 -83.21
N LEU A 291 -34.67 -18.02 -83.64
CA LEU A 291 -34.34 -18.24 -85.05
C LEU A 291 -35.61 -18.49 -85.89
N LEU A 292 -36.52 -19.36 -85.41
CA LEU A 292 -37.79 -19.66 -86.09
C LEU A 292 -38.71 -18.43 -86.17
N LEU A 293 -38.76 -17.62 -85.11
CA LEU A 293 -39.49 -16.36 -85.08
C LEU A 293 -38.94 -15.35 -86.11
N ASN A 294 -37.63 -15.26 -86.27
CA ASN A 294 -37.03 -14.35 -87.24
C ASN A 294 -37.05 -14.89 -88.69
N ASN A 295 -37.17 -16.21 -88.89
CA ASN A 295 -37.25 -16.82 -90.22
C ASN A 295 -38.68 -16.95 -90.78
N SER A 296 -39.71 -16.91 -89.92
CA SER A 296 -41.11 -16.99 -90.35
C SER A 296 -41.57 -15.70 -91.05
N GLU A 297 -42.16 -15.82 -92.24
CA GLU A 297 -42.70 -14.68 -93.01
C GLU A 297 -43.70 -13.82 -92.22
N LYS A 298 -44.39 -14.39 -91.24
CA LYS A 298 -45.36 -13.67 -90.40
C LYS A 298 -44.71 -12.72 -89.39
N THR A 299 -43.46 -12.98 -88.98
CA THR A 299 -42.79 -12.29 -87.87
C THR A 299 -41.41 -11.73 -88.23
N LYS A 300 -40.82 -12.16 -89.36
CA LYS A 300 -39.47 -11.77 -89.83
C LYS A 300 -39.22 -10.26 -89.87
N LYS A 301 -40.23 -9.47 -90.25
CA LYS A 301 -40.12 -8.00 -90.29
C LYS A 301 -39.98 -7.33 -88.92
N LYS A 302 -40.22 -8.06 -87.81
CA LYS A 302 -40.13 -7.50 -86.46
C LYS A 302 -38.72 -7.49 -85.89
N ASN A 303 -37.78 -8.23 -86.49
CA ASN A 303 -36.40 -8.36 -86.01
C ASN A 303 -36.34 -8.59 -84.50
N ILE A 304 -36.89 -9.74 -84.08
CA ILE A 304 -37.08 -10.07 -82.67
C ILE A 304 -35.73 -10.40 -82.04
N THR A 305 -35.39 -9.74 -80.93
CA THR A 305 -34.13 -9.95 -80.20
C THR A 305 -34.41 -10.44 -78.79
N PHE A 306 -33.71 -11.50 -78.36
CA PHE A 306 -33.79 -12.03 -77.00
C PHE A 306 -32.59 -11.51 -76.21
N ILE A 307 -32.85 -10.96 -75.02
CA ILE A 307 -31.84 -10.48 -74.08
C ILE A 307 -31.85 -11.39 -72.86
N TYR A 308 -30.71 -11.99 -72.54
CA TYR A 308 -30.55 -12.96 -71.46
C TYR A 308 -29.73 -12.36 -70.33
N ALA A 309 -30.29 -12.28 -69.12
CA ALA A 309 -29.54 -11.93 -67.91
C ALA A 309 -29.03 -13.22 -67.24
N VAL A 310 -27.72 -13.48 -67.32
CA VAL A 310 -27.11 -14.76 -66.88
C VAL A 310 -25.86 -14.55 -66.02
N ARG A 311 -25.46 -15.57 -65.25
CA ARG A 311 -24.18 -15.60 -64.54
C ARG A 311 -23.00 -15.84 -65.49
N ASP A 312 -21.81 -15.34 -65.14
CA ASP A 312 -20.59 -15.54 -65.94
C ASP A 312 -20.14 -17.01 -65.98
N ASP A 313 -20.41 -17.77 -64.92
CA ASP A 313 -19.99 -19.16 -64.72
C ASP A 313 -20.97 -20.20 -65.30
N MET A 314 -22.07 -19.76 -65.93
CA MET A 314 -23.10 -20.66 -66.44
C MET A 314 -22.63 -21.49 -67.66
N PHE A 315 -21.76 -20.94 -68.48
CA PHE A 315 -21.26 -21.57 -69.70
C PHE A 315 -19.77 -21.86 -69.55
N SER A 316 -19.30 -22.97 -70.13
CA SER A 316 -17.86 -23.17 -70.30
C SER A 316 -17.30 -22.11 -71.27
N ASP A 317 -16.03 -21.70 -71.10
CA ASP A 317 -15.49 -20.46 -71.70
C ASP A 317 -15.74 -20.26 -73.21
N ASN A 318 -15.81 -21.35 -73.98
CA ASN A 318 -16.02 -21.31 -75.43
C ASN A 318 -17.49 -21.41 -75.87
N GLU A 319 -18.42 -21.77 -74.99
CA GLU A 319 -19.83 -22.00 -75.35
C GLU A 319 -20.63 -20.69 -75.41
N ARG A 320 -20.38 -19.74 -74.49
CA ARG A 320 -21.09 -18.45 -74.44
C ARG A 320 -20.91 -17.63 -75.73
N ILE A 321 -19.69 -17.59 -76.28
CA ILE A 321 -19.39 -16.83 -77.51
C ILE A 321 -19.97 -17.48 -78.77
N LYS A 322 -20.33 -18.77 -78.73
CA LYS A 322 -21.05 -19.44 -79.81
C LYS A 322 -22.56 -19.22 -79.73
N PHE A 323 -23.07 -18.95 -78.52
CA PHE A 323 -24.49 -18.84 -78.25
C PHE A 323 -25.03 -17.41 -78.37
N PHE A 324 -24.27 -16.39 -77.97
CA PHE A 324 -24.72 -15.00 -78.00
C PHE A 324 -24.09 -14.24 -79.16
N ASP A 325 -24.89 -13.42 -79.83
CA ASP A 325 -24.45 -12.59 -80.94
C ASP A 325 -23.83 -11.26 -80.42
N PHE A 326 -24.17 -10.85 -79.20
CA PHE A 326 -23.55 -9.73 -78.48
C PHE A 326 -23.53 -9.98 -76.97
N ILE A 327 -22.42 -9.68 -76.29
CA ILE A 327 -22.24 -9.92 -74.84
C ILE A 327 -21.86 -8.61 -74.16
N ILE A 328 -22.60 -8.23 -73.12
CA ILE A 328 -22.36 -7.07 -72.28
C ILE A 328 -21.96 -7.55 -70.87
N PRO A 329 -20.69 -7.42 -70.46
CA PRO A 329 -20.27 -7.80 -69.11
C PRO A 329 -20.64 -6.71 -68.09
N VAL A 330 -21.39 -7.10 -67.05
CA VAL A 330 -21.81 -6.24 -65.94
C VAL A 330 -20.79 -6.33 -64.81
N ILE A 331 -20.23 -5.17 -64.48
CA ILE A 331 -19.30 -5.03 -63.36
C ILE A 331 -20.15 -4.95 -62.08
N PRO A 332 -19.90 -5.80 -61.07
CA PRO A 332 -20.64 -5.76 -59.82
C PRO A 332 -20.54 -4.40 -59.15
N VAL A 333 -21.69 -3.83 -58.77
CA VAL A 333 -21.75 -2.55 -58.04
C VAL A 333 -21.13 -2.68 -56.64
N ILE A 334 -21.20 -3.88 -56.04
CA ILE A 334 -20.45 -4.24 -54.84
C ILE A 334 -19.50 -5.38 -55.13
N ASN A 335 -18.32 -5.28 -54.54
CA ASN A 335 -17.41 -6.38 -54.28
C ASN A 335 -16.90 -6.27 -52.83
N SER A 336 -16.20 -7.29 -52.35
CA SER A 336 -15.61 -7.32 -51.00
C SER A 336 -14.71 -6.11 -50.67
N SER A 337 -14.22 -5.38 -51.67
CA SER A 337 -13.33 -4.24 -51.50
C SER A 337 -14.04 -2.89 -51.35
N ASN A 338 -15.29 -2.74 -51.84
CA ASN A 338 -16.01 -1.46 -51.86
C ASN A 338 -17.28 -1.43 -50.99
N SER A 339 -17.72 -2.59 -50.47
CA SER A 339 -18.86 -2.71 -49.54
C SER A 339 -18.69 -1.85 -48.29
N SER A 340 -17.44 -1.66 -47.83
CA SER A 340 -17.08 -0.83 -46.67
C SER A 340 -17.45 0.63 -46.85
N GLU A 341 -17.27 1.19 -48.06
CA GLU A 341 -17.56 2.58 -48.35
C GLU A 341 -19.07 2.86 -48.32
N ILE A 342 -19.87 1.90 -48.80
CA ILE A 342 -21.33 1.97 -48.78
C ILE A 342 -21.86 1.85 -47.34
N LEU A 343 -21.28 0.97 -46.53
CA LEU A 343 -21.63 0.86 -45.12
C LEU A 343 -21.25 2.14 -44.34
N ARG A 344 -20.12 2.78 -44.66
CA ARG A 344 -19.73 4.09 -44.11
C ARG A 344 -20.70 5.21 -44.50
N GLN A 345 -21.17 5.22 -45.75
CA GLN A 345 -22.20 6.17 -46.20
C GLN A 345 -23.49 5.99 -45.40
N LYS A 346 -23.95 4.75 -45.20
CA LYS A 346 -25.13 4.45 -44.36
C LYS A 346 -24.90 4.84 -42.89
N LYS A 347 -23.73 4.52 -42.32
CA LYS A 347 -23.34 4.93 -40.96
C LYS A 347 -23.47 6.44 -40.76
N LYS A 348 -22.94 7.24 -41.70
CA LYS A 348 -23.03 8.71 -41.65
C LYS A 348 -24.46 9.22 -41.84
N LYS A 349 -25.22 8.62 -42.76
CA LYS A 349 -26.60 9.05 -43.06
C LYS A 349 -27.55 8.80 -41.90
N TYR A 350 -27.46 7.64 -41.23
CA TYR A 350 -28.41 7.19 -40.20
C TYR A 350 -27.85 7.18 -38.77
N ILE A 351 -26.65 7.76 -38.55
CA ILE A 351 -25.98 7.89 -37.25
C ILE A 351 -25.88 6.54 -36.53
N TYR A 352 -25.21 5.60 -37.17
CA TYR A 352 -24.91 4.30 -36.56
C TYR A 352 -23.62 4.37 -35.74
N ASP A 353 -23.64 3.77 -34.55
CA ASP A 353 -22.47 3.68 -33.66
C ASP A 353 -21.65 2.43 -34.02
N LEU A 354 -21.29 2.32 -35.29
CA LEU A 354 -20.44 1.24 -35.80
C LEU A 354 -18.99 1.72 -35.84
N THR A 355 -18.04 0.96 -35.31
CA THR A 355 -16.63 1.34 -35.37
C THR A 355 -16.07 1.20 -36.79
N ASP A 356 -15.10 2.03 -37.15
CA ASP A 356 -14.51 1.98 -38.50
C ASP A 356 -13.69 0.69 -38.71
N ALA A 357 -13.05 0.18 -37.65
CA ALA A 357 -12.38 -1.12 -37.65
C ALA A 357 -13.36 -2.26 -37.90
N PHE A 358 -14.51 -2.27 -37.21
CA PHE A 358 -15.56 -3.26 -37.47
C PHE A 358 -16.07 -3.22 -38.92
N ILE A 359 -16.29 -2.02 -39.47
CA ILE A 359 -16.73 -1.88 -40.85
C ILE A 359 -15.69 -2.48 -41.80
N GLU A 360 -14.40 -2.25 -41.59
CA GLU A 360 -13.34 -2.86 -42.41
C GLU A 360 -13.34 -4.38 -42.32
N ASP A 361 -13.39 -4.93 -41.10
CA ASP A 361 -13.38 -6.37 -40.85
C ASP A 361 -14.60 -7.08 -41.47
N ILE A 362 -15.80 -6.53 -41.31
CA ILE A 362 -17.04 -7.21 -41.71
C ILE A 362 -17.33 -7.07 -43.22
N SER A 363 -16.94 -5.96 -43.83
CA SER A 363 -17.32 -5.63 -45.20
C SER A 363 -16.67 -6.55 -46.22
N PHE A 364 -15.47 -7.07 -45.93
CA PHE A 364 -14.79 -8.05 -46.76
C PHE A 364 -15.64 -9.31 -47.02
N PHE A 365 -16.50 -9.67 -46.06
CA PHE A 365 -17.35 -10.86 -46.12
C PHE A 365 -18.74 -10.59 -46.71
N ILE A 366 -19.02 -9.36 -47.14
CA ILE A 366 -20.27 -8.93 -47.77
C ILE A 366 -19.98 -8.50 -49.20
N ASP A 367 -20.13 -9.43 -50.13
CA ASP A 367 -19.80 -9.28 -51.56
C ASP A 367 -21.03 -8.99 -52.44
N ASP A 368 -22.25 -9.14 -51.91
CA ASP A 368 -23.51 -8.96 -52.64
C ASP A 368 -24.35 -7.78 -52.11
N MET A 369 -24.89 -6.97 -53.04
CA MET A 369 -25.74 -5.80 -52.74
C MET A 369 -27.05 -6.15 -52.04
N ARG A 370 -27.71 -7.24 -52.44
CA ARG A 370 -28.96 -7.68 -51.80
C ARG A 370 -28.68 -8.18 -50.39
N LEU A 371 -27.56 -8.89 -50.19
CA LEU A 371 -27.09 -9.33 -48.88
C LEU A 371 -26.85 -8.11 -47.97
N LEU A 372 -26.08 -7.11 -48.42
CA LEU A 372 -25.85 -5.88 -47.66
C LEU A 372 -27.16 -5.15 -47.33
N HIS A 373 -28.07 -5.03 -48.30
CA HIS A 373 -29.39 -4.43 -48.07
C HIS A 373 -30.21 -5.20 -47.04
N ASN A 374 -30.22 -6.53 -47.11
CA ASN A 374 -30.97 -7.32 -46.14
C ASN A 374 -30.35 -7.24 -44.73
N ILE A 375 -29.02 -7.31 -44.61
CA ILE A 375 -28.30 -7.12 -43.35
C ILE A 375 -28.64 -5.76 -42.75
N THR A 376 -28.55 -4.68 -43.53
CA THR A 376 -28.84 -3.31 -43.03
C THR A 376 -30.31 -3.12 -42.66
N ASN A 377 -31.25 -3.69 -43.43
CA ASN A 377 -32.67 -3.68 -43.11
C ASN A 377 -32.97 -4.40 -41.78
N GLU A 378 -32.40 -5.59 -41.59
CA GLU A 378 -32.57 -6.38 -40.37
C GLU A 378 -31.88 -5.69 -39.18
N PHE A 379 -30.67 -5.16 -39.35
CA PHE A 379 -29.97 -4.39 -38.32
C PHE A 379 -30.80 -3.20 -37.86
N TYR A 380 -31.33 -2.39 -38.79
CA TYR A 380 -32.19 -1.25 -38.47
C TYR A 380 -33.43 -1.68 -37.67
N LEU A 381 -34.08 -2.78 -38.07
CA LEU A 381 -35.24 -3.32 -37.37
C LEU A 381 -34.90 -3.80 -35.95
N TYR A 382 -33.80 -4.54 -35.77
CA TYR A 382 -33.37 -5.03 -34.47
C TYR A 382 -32.98 -3.87 -33.54
N LYS A 383 -32.21 -2.89 -34.05
CA LYS A 383 -31.85 -1.67 -33.32
C LYS A 383 -33.10 -0.92 -32.85
N THR A 384 -34.08 -0.73 -33.73
CA THR A 384 -35.33 -0.03 -33.39
C THR A 384 -36.16 -0.80 -32.36
N LYS A 385 -36.21 -2.14 -32.45
CA LYS A 385 -36.99 -3.00 -31.54
C LYS A 385 -36.35 -3.18 -30.16
N GLN A 386 -35.04 -3.09 -30.04
CA GLN A 386 -34.33 -3.22 -28.75
C GLN A 386 -34.51 -2.01 -27.82
N GLY A 387 -35.03 -0.88 -28.31
CA GLY A 387 -35.36 0.29 -27.50
C GLY A 387 -34.12 0.90 -26.84
N GLU A 388 -34.18 1.17 -25.52
CA GLU A 388 -33.08 1.75 -24.74
C GLU A 388 -32.03 0.72 -24.24
N THR A 389 -32.11 -0.53 -24.71
CA THR A 389 -31.15 -1.57 -24.30
C THR A 389 -29.79 -1.26 -24.93
N PRO A 390 -28.72 -1.03 -24.14
CA PRO A 390 -27.42 -0.58 -24.64
C PRO A 390 -26.61 -1.74 -25.22
N LEU A 391 -27.11 -2.38 -26.29
CA LEU A 391 -26.33 -3.38 -27.01
C LEU A 391 -25.27 -2.70 -27.87
N ASN A 392 -24.10 -3.33 -27.93
CA ASN A 392 -23.04 -2.89 -28.82
C ASN A 392 -23.49 -3.06 -30.28
N GLN A 393 -23.49 -1.97 -31.06
CA GLN A 393 -23.99 -1.99 -32.44
C GLN A 393 -23.10 -2.80 -33.38
N ASP A 394 -21.78 -2.88 -33.15
CA ASP A 394 -20.88 -3.75 -33.92
C ASP A 394 -21.25 -5.22 -33.72
N LYS A 395 -21.46 -5.64 -32.46
CA LYS A 395 -21.88 -7.01 -32.13
C LYS A 395 -23.24 -7.35 -32.72
N LEU A 396 -24.19 -6.41 -32.66
CA LEU A 396 -25.51 -6.58 -33.26
C LEU A 396 -25.40 -6.72 -34.79
N PHE A 397 -24.61 -5.87 -35.45
CA PHE A 397 -24.44 -5.96 -36.89
C PHE A 397 -23.72 -7.26 -37.29
N ALA A 398 -22.74 -7.72 -36.50
CA ALA A 398 -22.05 -8.99 -36.70
C ALA A 398 -22.99 -10.19 -36.60
N ILE A 399 -23.85 -10.25 -35.58
CA ILE A 399 -24.81 -11.35 -35.44
C ILE A 399 -25.86 -11.34 -36.57
N ILE A 400 -26.27 -10.16 -37.04
CA ILE A 400 -27.19 -10.04 -38.18
C ILE A 400 -26.50 -10.44 -39.48
N THR A 401 -25.22 -10.10 -39.65
CA THR A 401 -24.40 -10.58 -40.78
C THR A 401 -24.29 -12.10 -40.74
N TYR A 402 -24.00 -12.68 -39.56
CA TYR A 402 -23.98 -14.13 -39.34
C TYR A 402 -25.32 -14.78 -39.69
N LYS A 403 -26.44 -14.21 -39.22
CA LYS A 403 -27.80 -14.68 -39.52
C LYS A 403 -28.08 -14.71 -41.02
N ASN A 404 -27.62 -13.71 -41.75
CA ASN A 404 -27.85 -13.58 -43.19
C ASN A 404 -26.97 -14.53 -44.01
N LYS A 405 -25.71 -14.75 -43.60
CA LYS A 405 -24.78 -15.67 -44.27
C LYS A 405 -25.05 -17.14 -43.92
N TYR A 406 -25.46 -17.42 -42.68
CA TYR A 406 -25.71 -18.77 -42.13
C TYR A 406 -27.05 -18.89 -41.40
N PRO A 407 -28.19 -18.77 -42.09
CA PRO A 407 -29.51 -18.76 -41.46
C PRO A 407 -29.84 -20.06 -40.71
N ASN A 408 -29.40 -21.21 -41.23
CA ASN A 408 -29.65 -22.51 -40.58
C ASN A 408 -28.89 -22.64 -39.26
N ASP A 409 -27.60 -22.28 -39.25
CA ASP A 409 -26.79 -22.35 -38.03
C ASP A 409 -27.22 -21.27 -37.01
N PHE A 410 -27.69 -20.10 -37.47
CA PHE A 410 -28.31 -19.10 -36.59
C PHE A 410 -29.58 -19.61 -35.90
N VAL A 411 -30.42 -20.38 -36.60
CA VAL A 411 -31.59 -21.03 -35.98
C VAL A 411 -31.15 -22.06 -34.95
N SER A 412 -30.12 -22.86 -35.24
CA SER A 412 -29.53 -23.78 -34.26
C SER A 412 -28.95 -23.04 -33.06
N LEU A 413 -28.26 -21.91 -33.28
CA LEU A 413 -27.70 -21.05 -32.23
C LEU A 413 -28.79 -20.58 -31.25
N SER A 414 -29.99 -20.25 -31.75
CA SER A 414 -31.14 -19.90 -30.91
C SER A 414 -31.65 -21.02 -30.00
N LYS A 415 -31.27 -22.27 -30.28
CA LYS A 415 -31.58 -23.47 -29.49
C LYS A 415 -30.39 -23.94 -28.65
N ASN A 416 -29.31 -23.17 -28.57
CA ASN A 416 -28.03 -23.60 -27.98
C ASN A 416 -27.43 -24.82 -28.69
N GLU A 417 -27.56 -24.87 -30.02
CA GLU A 417 -27.03 -25.93 -30.88
C GLU A 417 -26.28 -25.29 -32.07
N GLY A 418 -25.64 -26.09 -32.91
CA GLY A 418 -24.95 -25.61 -34.12
C GLY A 418 -23.46 -25.35 -33.93
N SER A 419 -22.81 -24.98 -35.03
CA SER A 419 -21.37 -24.89 -35.15
C SER A 419 -20.82 -23.67 -34.41
N LEU A 420 -21.50 -22.51 -34.49
CA LEU A 420 -21.07 -21.33 -33.74
C LEU A 420 -21.25 -21.53 -32.22
N TYR A 421 -22.34 -22.17 -31.81
CA TYR A 421 -22.55 -22.51 -30.39
C TYR A 421 -21.47 -23.46 -29.86
N SER A 422 -21.10 -24.50 -30.62
CA SER A 422 -20.10 -25.48 -30.18
C SER A 422 -18.71 -24.83 -30.01
N ILE A 423 -18.36 -23.85 -30.84
CA ILE A 423 -17.14 -23.06 -30.70
C ILE A 423 -17.19 -22.21 -29.40
N LEU A 424 -18.27 -21.46 -29.18
CA LEU A 424 -18.44 -20.63 -27.99
C LEU A 424 -18.46 -21.46 -26.70
N ASN A 425 -19.10 -22.64 -26.72
CA ASN A 425 -19.17 -23.56 -25.58
C ASN A 425 -17.87 -24.35 -25.35
N SER A 426 -16.94 -24.36 -26.32
CA SER A 426 -15.62 -24.99 -26.19
C SER A 426 -14.62 -24.13 -25.40
N LYS A 427 -15.03 -22.97 -24.87
CA LYS A 427 -14.19 -22.09 -24.03
C LYS A 427 -13.43 -22.84 -22.93
N SER A 428 -14.09 -23.73 -22.20
CA SER A 428 -13.45 -24.50 -21.11
C SER A 428 -12.33 -25.41 -21.63
N LYS A 429 -12.50 -25.98 -22.83
CA LYS A 429 -11.48 -26.77 -23.52
C LYS A 429 -10.27 -25.90 -23.86
N TYR A 430 -10.48 -24.70 -24.40
CA TYR A 430 -9.41 -23.76 -24.75
C TYR A 430 -8.67 -23.23 -23.51
N ILE A 431 -9.39 -22.88 -22.43
CA ILE A 431 -8.79 -22.50 -21.14
C ILE A 431 -7.90 -23.62 -20.61
N ASN A 432 -8.36 -24.87 -20.65
CA ASN A 432 -7.57 -26.01 -20.19
C ASN A 432 -6.32 -26.26 -21.04
N GLN A 433 -6.35 -25.96 -22.35
CA GLN A 433 -5.17 -26.02 -23.21
C GLN A 433 -4.13 -24.97 -22.81
N GLU A 434 -4.55 -23.72 -22.57
CA GLU A 434 -3.64 -22.66 -22.11
C GLU A 434 -3.08 -22.91 -20.71
N ILE A 435 -3.92 -23.38 -19.77
CA ILE A 435 -3.46 -23.75 -18.44
C ILE A 435 -2.39 -24.84 -18.52
N LYS A 436 -2.58 -25.87 -19.36
CA LYS A 436 -1.58 -26.93 -19.57
C LYS A 436 -0.28 -26.40 -20.16
N ARG A 437 -0.33 -25.40 -21.05
CA ARG A 437 0.86 -24.75 -21.60
C ARG A 437 1.62 -24.01 -20.49
N ILE A 438 0.93 -23.21 -19.68
CA ILE A 438 1.55 -22.50 -18.56
C ILE A 438 2.08 -23.47 -17.50
N GLU A 439 1.39 -24.59 -17.26
CA GLU A 439 1.91 -25.66 -16.39
C GLU A 439 3.22 -26.22 -16.90
N LYS A 440 3.31 -26.44 -18.22
CA LYS A 440 4.56 -26.87 -18.86
C LYS A 440 5.66 -25.83 -18.68
N ASP A 441 5.36 -24.54 -18.86
CA ASP A 441 6.33 -23.44 -18.67
C ASP A 441 6.79 -23.37 -17.20
N ILE A 442 5.87 -23.48 -16.23
CA ILE A 442 6.18 -23.56 -14.79
C ILE A 442 7.04 -24.79 -14.47
N THR A 443 6.74 -25.96 -15.03
CA THR A 443 7.56 -27.16 -14.81
C THR A 443 8.97 -26.99 -15.37
N THR A 444 9.10 -26.33 -16.53
CA THR A 444 10.41 -26.06 -17.16
C THR A 444 11.24 -25.12 -16.29
N LEU A 445 10.65 -24.04 -15.77
CA LEU A 445 11.32 -23.12 -14.84
C LEU A 445 11.66 -23.78 -13.49
N LYS A 446 10.81 -24.68 -12.98
CA LYS A 446 11.09 -25.46 -11.76
C LYS A 446 12.24 -26.45 -11.97
N ASP A 447 12.32 -27.08 -13.14
CA ASP A 447 13.43 -27.98 -13.50
C ASP A 447 14.73 -27.20 -13.73
N GLU A 448 14.66 -25.98 -14.26
CA GLU A 448 15.81 -25.05 -14.31
C GLU A 448 16.31 -24.70 -12.91
N ILE A 449 15.42 -24.35 -11.97
CA ILE A 449 15.80 -24.12 -10.55
C ILE A 449 16.50 -25.36 -9.97
N LYS A 450 15.94 -26.54 -10.21
CA LYS A 450 16.47 -27.82 -9.69
C LYS A 450 17.86 -28.16 -10.27
N ASN A 451 18.10 -27.83 -11.54
CA ASN A 451 19.41 -28.02 -12.17
C ASN A 451 20.44 -26.96 -11.75
N LEU A 452 20.00 -25.74 -11.40
CA LEU A 452 20.86 -24.66 -10.90
C LEU A 452 21.37 -24.93 -9.47
N ASP A 453 20.59 -25.61 -8.63
CA ASP A 453 21.01 -26.04 -7.28
C ASP A 453 22.10 -27.15 -7.29
N LEU A 454 22.34 -27.80 -8.43
CA LEU A 454 23.26 -28.94 -8.55
C LEU A 454 24.66 -28.59 -9.09
N ILE A 455 24.92 -27.37 -9.60
CA ILE A 455 26.10 -27.12 -10.48
C ILE A 455 27.16 -26.10 -9.96
N ASN A 456 27.07 -25.43 -8.81
CA ASN A 456 28.22 -24.64 -8.29
C ASN A 456 28.22 -24.43 -6.77
N PHE A 457 29.40 -24.10 -6.20
CA PHE A 457 29.67 -23.93 -4.75
C PHE A 457 28.47 -23.33 -3.98
N LYS A 458 27.97 -24.05 -2.96
CA LYS A 458 26.70 -23.72 -2.27
C LYS A 458 26.76 -22.43 -1.45
N ASN A 459 27.97 -22.00 -1.10
CA ASN A 459 28.24 -20.79 -0.33
C ASN A 459 29.71 -20.33 -0.50
N THR A 460 29.99 -19.10 -0.08
CA THR A 460 31.33 -18.50 -0.08
C THR A 460 32.34 -19.30 0.76
N ASN A 461 31.89 -20.03 1.80
CA ASN A 461 32.77 -20.87 2.61
C ASN A 461 33.32 -22.07 1.82
N GLU A 462 32.53 -22.72 0.97
CA GLU A 462 32.99 -23.82 0.11
C GLU A 462 34.04 -23.34 -0.90
N LEU A 463 33.87 -22.13 -1.44
CA LEU A 463 34.87 -21.49 -2.29
C LEU A 463 36.17 -21.22 -1.50
N ARG A 464 36.07 -20.66 -0.29
CA ARG A 464 37.24 -20.38 0.57
C ARG A 464 37.97 -21.65 1.02
N GLN A 465 37.24 -22.72 1.32
CA GLN A 465 37.83 -24.03 1.64
C GLN A 465 38.72 -24.53 0.50
N LEU A 466 38.25 -24.42 -0.74
CA LEU A 466 39.04 -24.79 -1.92
C LEU A 466 40.34 -23.98 -2.00
N TYR A 467 40.27 -22.66 -1.82
CA TYR A 467 41.45 -21.80 -1.83
C TYR A 467 42.44 -22.14 -0.70
N ILE A 468 41.96 -22.39 0.52
CA ILE A 468 42.80 -22.78 1.66
C ILE A 468 43.47 -24.13 1.42
N ILE A 469 42.75 -25.11 0.86
CA ILE A 469 43.33 -26.42 0.51
C ILE A 469 44.46 -26.26 -0.51
N ARG A 470 44.27 -25.43 -1.55
CA ARG A 470 45.32 -25.15 -2.54
C ARG A 470 46.55 -24.47 -1.94
N VAL A 471 46.37 -23.68 -0.90
CA VAL A 471 47.48 -23.10 -0.14
C VAL A 471 48.17 -24.18 0.68
N MET A 472 47.43 -25.00 1.43
CA MET A 472 47.99 -26.10 2.22
C MET A 472 48.79 -27.10 1.39
N GLU A 473 48.39 -27.37 0.15
CA GLU A 473 49.14 -28.21 -0.82
C GLU A 473 50.56 -27.69 -1.09
N THR A 474 50.83 -26.40 -0.82
CA THR A 474 52.13 -25.77 -1.04
C THR A 474 52.97 -25.63 0.23
N LEU A 475 52.47 -26.07 1.39
CA LEU A 475 53.14 -25.89 2.69
C LEU A 475 53.77 -27.20 3.17
N ASP A 476 55.08 -27.16 3.44
CA ASP A 476 55.79 -28.30 4.00
C ASP A 476 55.53 -28.47 5.51
N ASN A 477 55.16 -29.70 5.93
CA ASN A 477 54.98 -30.10 7.34
C ASN A 477 54.05 -29.16 8.13
N PHE A 478 52.96 -28.72 7.48
CA PHE A 478 51.94 -27.83 8.05
C PHE A 478 51.32 -28.38 9.34
N ASN A 479 51.15 -27.52 10.34
CA ASN A 479 50.40 -27.82 11.56
C ASN A 479 49.17 -26.91 11.71
N ASN A 480 49.39 -25.60 11.88
CA ASN A 480 48.33 -24.60 12.02
C ASN A 480 48.72 -23.30 11.30
N PHE A 481 47.71 -22.58 10.81
CA PHE A 481 47.87 -21.17 10.39
C PHE A 481 47.98 -20.25 11.61
N ILE A 482 48.70 -19.15 11.46
CA ILE A 482 48.96 -18.15 12.49
C ILE A 482 48.57 -16.77 11.95
N ILE A 483 47.77 -16.04 12.73
CA ILE A 483 47.46 -14.62 12.52
C ILE A 483 47.75 -13.91 13.85
N ASN A 484 48.41 -12.74 13.82
CA ASN A 484 48.73 -11.94 15.03
C ASN A 484 49.43 -12.73 16.17
N LYS A 485 50.27 -13.71 15.81
CA LYS A 485 50.99 -14.62 16.71
C LYS A 485 50.12 -15.67 17.43
N GLU A 486 48.83 -15.76 17.11
CA GLU A 486 47.94 -16.78 17.66
C GLU A 486 47.60 -17.86 16.61
N PRO A 487 47.49 -19.14 17.03
CA PRO A 487 47.06 -20.21 16.14
C PRO A 487 45.56 -20.13 15.86
N ILE A 488 45.21 -20.14 14.59
CA ILE A 488 43.80 -20.14 14.14
C ILE A 488 43.43 -21.50 13.55
N THR A 489 42.14 -21.86 13.68
CA THR A 489 41.62 -23.07 13.05
C THR A 489 41.30 -22.83 11.57
N LEU A 490 41.14 -23.90 10.78
CA LEU A 490 40.71 -23.79 9.39
C LEU A 490 39.33 -23.13 9.27
N ASN A 491 38.42 -23.40 10.21
CA ASN A 491 37.10 -22.78 10.24
C ASN A 491 37.16 -21.29 10.55
N ASP A 492 38.09 -20.86 11.41
CA ASP A 492 38.30 -19.45 11.69
C ASP A 492 38.90 -18.71 10.49
N LEU A 493 39.74 -19.37 9.68
CA LEU A 493 40.28 -18.80 8.44
C LEU A 493 39.22 -18.63 7.35
N LEU A 494 38.07 -19.33 7.44
CA LEU A 494 36.95 -19.15 6.50
C LEU A 494 36.18 -17.85 6.74
N LYS A 495 36.33 -17.18 7.89
CA LYS A 495 35.66 -15.91 8.19
C LYS A 495 36.29 -14.76 7.40
N ASP A 496 35.47 -13.81 6.95
CA ASP A 496 35.88 -12.67 6.09
C ASP A 496 37.15 -11.98 6.60
N GLU A 497 37.12 -11.56 7.87
CA GLU A 497 38.20 -10.82 8.54
C GLU A 497 39.55 -11.55 8.53
N ASN A 498 39.53 -12.89 8.64
CA ASN A 498 40.75 -13.72 8.69
C ASN A 498 41.20 -14.15 7.29
N PHE A 499 40.27 -14.39 6.36
CA PHE A 499 40.58 -14.75 4.98
C PHE A 499 41.28 -13.60 4.23
N GLU A 500 41.07 -12.35 4.64
CA GLU A 500 41.80 -11.19 4.11
C GLU A 500 43.32 -11.32 4.28
N TYR A 501 43.82 -11.91 5.37
CA TYR A 501 45.26 -12.15 5.55
C TYR A 501 45.84 -13.09 4.49
N LEU A 502 45.01 -14.00 3.95
CA LEU A 502 45.39 -14.83 2.81
C LEU A 502 45.40 -14.01 1.51
N LYS A 503 44.40 -13.15 1.28
CA LYS A 503 44.33 -12.27 0.09
C LYS A 503 45.50 -11.27 0.05
N SER A 504 45.88 -10.72 1.20
CA SER A 504 46.96 -9.75 1.34
C SER A 504 48.36 -10.38 1.36
N ASN A 505 48.47 -11.71 1.34
CA ASN A 505 49.73 -12.47 1.45
C ASN A 505 50.44 -12.29 2.80
N ASP A 506 49.70 -12.02 3.88
CA ASP A 506 50.23 -11.85 5.24
C ASP A 506 49.86 -12.99 6.20
N LEU A 507 49.53 -14.16 5.64
CA LEU A 507 49.28 -15.38 6.40
C LEU A 507 50.58 -16.10 6.76
N PHE A 508 50.68 -16.56 8.01
CA PHE A 508 51.80 -17.35 8.52
C PHE A 508 51.33 -18.76 8.91
N TYR A 509 52.25 -19.70 9.04
CA TYR A 509 51.96 -21.06 9.49
C TYR A 509 53.07 -21.62 10.37
N LYS A 510 52.74 -22.54 11.28
CA LYS A 510 53.72 -23.33 12.01
C LYS A 510 54.09 -24.56 11.19
N SER A 511 55.37 -24.69 10.86
CA SER A 511 55.92 -25.93 10.31
C SER A 511 56.45 -26.77 11.46
N SER A 512 56.16 -28.07 11.46
CA SER A 512 56.80 -28.98 12.39
C SER A 512 58.20 -29.35 11.87
N PHE A 513 59.22 -29.17 12.71
CA PHE A 513 60.60 -29.53 12.39
C PHE A 513 61.18 -30.35 13.53
N HIS A 514 61.60 -31.59 13.21
CA HIS A 514 62.18 -32.47 14.21
C HIS A 514 63.70 -32.27 14.28
N ASN A 515 64.16 -31.65 15.36
CA ASN A 515 65.58 -31.37 15.55
C ASN A 515 66.28 -32.60 16.16
N ARG A 516 66.97 -33.37 15.30
CA ARG A 516 67.65 -34.62 15.68
C ARG A 516 68.79 -34.41 16.70
N SER A 517 69.31 -33.20 16.85
CA SER A 517 70.41 -32.91 17.78
C SER A 517 69.98 -32.79 19.24
N TYR A 518 68.71 -32.44 19.51
CA TYR A 518 68.17 -32.25 20.87
C TYR A 518 66.96 -33.15 21.17
N ASN A 519 66.59 -34.04 20.24
CA ASN A 519 65.41 -34.91 20.36
C ASN A 519 64.13 -34.13 20.71
N ARG A 520 63.98 -32.92 20.15
CA ARG A 520 62.84 -32.02 20.37
C ARG A 520 62.21 -31.63 19.04
N THR A 521 60.89 -31.58 18.99
CA THR A 521 60.14 -31.06 17.85
C THR A 521 59.94 -29.56 18.05
N ASP A 522 60.52 -28.76 17.17
CA ASP A 522 60.38 -27.31 17.15
C ASP A 522 59.26 -26.93 16.16
N TYR A 523 58.59 -25.82 16.44
CA TYR A 523 57.50 -25.29 15.61
C TYR A 523 57.83 -23.86 15.14
N PRO A 524 58.80 -23.68 14.23
CA PRO A 524 59.07 -22.38 13.65
C PRO A 524 57.85 -21.83 12.92
N ILE A 525 57.59 -20.53 13.11
CA ILE A 525 56.57 -19.79 12.36
C ILE A 525 57.22 -19.35 11.04
N LYS A 526 56.64 -19.79 9.92
CA LYS A 526 57.04 -19.44 8.56
C LYS A 526 55.94 -18.61 7.89
N LYS A 527 56.31 -17.72 6.98
CA LYS A 527 55.35 -17.01 6.14
C LYS A 527 54.90 -17.93 5.00
N VAL A 528 53.64 -17.85 4.58
CA VAL A 528 53.19 -18.53 3.36
C VAL A 528 53.86 -17.85 2.17
N GLU A 529 54.66 -18.58 1.40
CA GLU A 529 55.49 -18.02 0.33
C GLU A 529 54.74 -17.83 -1.00
N ILE A 530 53.68 -18.61 -1.24
CA ILE A 530 52.89 -18.50 -2.47
C ILE A 530 51.99 -17.27 -2.45
N LEU A 531 51.99 -16.50 -3.53
CA LEU A 531 51.12 -15.34 -3.69
C LEU A 531 49.68 -15.79 -3.96
N PHE A 532 48.69 -15.09 -3.40
CA PHE A 532 47.27 -15.36 -3.58
C PHE A 532 46.86 -15.36 -5.06
N SER A 533 47.45 -14.47 -5.87
CA SER A 533 47.22 -14.43 -7.32
C SER A 533 47.69 -15.69 -8.07
N GLU A 534 48.65 -16.44 -7.52
CA GLU A 534 49.08 -17.73 -8.07
C GLU A 534 48.11 -18.84 -7.67
N ILE A 535 47.54 -18.77 -6.46
CA ILE A 535 46.46 -19.65 -6.02
C ILE A 535 45.20 -19.43 -6.85
N GLU A 536 44.84 -18.17 -7.15
CA GLU A 536 43.72 -17.84 -8.03
C GLU A 536 43.86 -18.57 -9.37
N LYS A 537 45.03 -18.48 -10.02
CA LYS A 537 45.31 -19.16 -11.30
C LYS A 537 45.24 -20.70 -11.19
N LYS A 538 45.59 -21.28 -10.04
CA LYS A 538 45.47 -22.72 -9.80
C LYS A 538 44.03 -23.17 -9.60
N VAL A 539 43.18 -22.32 -9.01
CA VAL A 539 41.75 -22.61 -8.82
C VAL A 539 40.96 -22.35 -10.11
N ASP A 540 41.26 -21.26 -10.82
CA ASP A 540 40.67 -20.91 -12.10
C ASP A 540 41.59 -20.01 -12.91
N SER A 541 41.97 -20.46 -14.10
CA SER A 541 42.90 -19.72 -14.96
C SER A 541 42.30 -18.47 -15.62
N LYS A 542 40.98 -18.27 -15.53
CA LYS A 542 40.25 -17.18 -16.20
C LYS A 542 39.60 -16.18 -15.24
N LYS A 543 39.25 -16.58 -14.02
CA LYS A 543 38.49 -15.74 -13.08
C LYS A 543 39.19 -15.62 -11.72
N SER A 544 39.24 -14.40 -11.19
CA SER A 544 39.75 -14.13 -9.84
C SER A 544 38.75 -14.57 -8.75
N TYR A 545 39.24 -14.67 -7.51
CA TYR A 545 38.42 -15.01 -6.36
C TYR A 545 37.25 -14.04 -6.19
N ASN A 546 37.50 -12.73 -6.28
CA ASN A 546 36.46 -11.70 -6.10
C ASN A 546 35.35 -11.79 -7.15
N VAL A 547 35.68 -12.14 -8.41
CA VAL A 547 34.68 -12.35 -9.46
C VAL A 547 33.82 -13.57 -9.14
N LYS A 548 34.43 -14.66 -8.65
CA LYS A 548 33.68 -15.86 -8.23
C LYS A 548 32.84 -15.65 -6.97
N GLU A 549 33.35 -14.90 -6.01
CA GLU A 549 32.63 -14.52 -4.78
C GLU A 549 31.41 -13.67 -5.13
N GLN A 550 31.58 -12.67 -6.02
CA GLN A 550 30.50 -11.85 -6.52
C GLN A 550 29.49 -12.67 -7.34
N GLU A 551 29.94 -13.60 -8.19
CA GLU A 551 29.04 -14.51 -8.91
C GLU A 551 28.20 -15.36 -7.97
N ILE A 552 28.74 -15.88 -6.85
CA ILE A 552 27.98 -16.64 -5.85
C ILE A 552 26.94 -15.76 -5.14
N ILE A 553 27.27 -14.50 -4.85
CA ILE A 553 26.37 -13.52 -4.20
C ILE A 553 25.25 -13.07 -5.16
N ASP A 554 25.59 -12.78 -6.41
CA ASP A 554 24.64 -12.34 -7.45
C ASP A 554 23.70 -13.48 -7.90
N PHE A 555 24.22 -14.72 -7.97
CA PHE A 555 23.45 -15.89 -8.38
C PHE A 555 22.34 -16.26 -7.37
N LYS A 556 22.55 -16.00 -6.08
CA LYS A 556 21.54 -16.23 -5.02
C LYS A 556 20.45 -15.15 -4.97
N SER A 557 20.79 -13.90 -5.28
CA SER A 557 19.91 -12.74 -5.07
C SER A 557 19.08 -12.35 -6.29
N ILE A 558 19.63 -12.46 -7.52
CA ILE A 558 18.99 -11.90 -8.72
C ILE A 558 18.20 -12.96 -9.50
N LYS A 559 18.78 -14.13 -9.78
CA LYS A 559 18.15 -15.13 -10.68
C LYS A 559 17.10 -16.01 -9.99
N SER A 560 17.33 -16.41 -8.73
CA SER A 560 16.34 -17.18 -7.95
C SER A 560 15.08 -16.35 -7.65
N ASN A 561 15.24 -15.06 -7.36
CA ASN A 561 14.11 -14.16 -7.14
C ASN A 561 13.38 -13.78 -8.44
N SER A 562 14.08 -13.58 -9.56
CA SER A 562 13.42 -13.32 -10.85
C SER A 562 12.60 -14.53 -11.32
N THR A 563 13.16 -15.74 -11.26
CA THR A 563 12.45 -16.96 -11.70
C THR A 563 11.34 -17.35 -10.72
N ARG A 564 11.47 -17.10 -9.41
CA ARG A 564 10.35 -17.26 -8.45
C ARG A 564 9.25 -16.24 -8.67
N LYS A 565 9.58 -14.98 -8.95
CA LYS A 565 8.60 -13.96 -9.35
C LYS A 565 7.91 -14.33 -10.66
N GLU A 566 8.64 -14.88 -11.62
CA GLU A 566 8.09 -15.35 -12.89
C GLU A 566 7.15 -16.55 -12.71
N ILE A 567 7.48 -17.51 -11.83
CA ILE A 567 6.56 -18.59 -11.44
C ILE A 567 5.33 -18.04 -10.73
N GLN A 568 5.48 -17.09 -9.81
CA GLN A 568 4.33 -16.44 -9.14
C GLN A 568 3.44 -15.68 -10.13
N GLU A 569 4.04 -15.02 -11.11
CA GLU A 569 3.33 -14.29 -12.16
C GLU A 569 2.62 -15.27 -13.11
N LEU A 570 3.24 -16.40 -13.46
CA LEU A 570 2.61 -17.46 -14.25
C LEU A 570 1.44 -18.13 -13.48
N GLU A 571 1.56 -18.33 -12.17
CA GLU A 571 0.44 -18.82 -11.33
C GLU A 571 -0.69 -17.79 -11.24
N ARG A 572 -0.38 -16.48 -11.15
CA ARG A 572 -1.40 -15.42 -11.26
C ARG A 572 -2.05 -15.40 -12.64
N GLN A 573 -1.27 -15.61 -13.70
CA GLN A 573 -1.78 -15.70 -15.08
C GLN A 573 -2.73 -16.89 -15.25
N LYS A 574 -2.51 -18.04 -14.60
CA LYS A 574 -3.49 -19.16 -14.61
C LYS A 574 -4.85 -18.75 -14.06
N ILE A 575 -4.87 -17.98 -12.97
CA ILE A 575 -6.12 -17.46 -12.38
C ILE A 575 -6.76 -16.46 -13.35
N LYS A 576 -5.95 -15.59 -13.98
CA LYS A 576 -6.42 -14.61 -14.97
C LYS A 576 -7.03 -15.27 -16.21
N ILE A 577 -6.39 -16.31 -16.76
CA ILE A 577 -6.82 -17.03 -17.98
C ILE A 577 -8.16 -17.73 -17.79
N ARG A 578 -8.43 -18.25 -16.59
CA ARG A 578 -9.74 -18.83 -16.27
C ARG A 578 -10.89 -17.83 -16.42
N ASN A 579 -10.58 -16.54 -16.36
CA ASN A 579 -11.56 -15.44 -16.37
C ASN A 579 -11.58 -14.66 -17.69
N LEU A 580 -10.75 -15.02 -18.68
CA LEU A 580 -10.75 -14.35 -19.98
C LEU A 580 -12.01 -14.66 -20.78
N LYS A 581 -12.48 -13.70 -21.58
CA LYS A 581 -13.48 -13.95 -22.64
C LYS A 581 -12.87 -14.84 -23.73
N ILE A 582 -13.70 -15.54 -24.49
CA ILE A 582 -13.21 -16.38 -25.59
C ILE A 582 -12.40 -15.56 -26.60
N SER A 583 -12.80 -14.32 -26.91
CA SER A 583 -12.05 -13.41 -27.77
C SER A 583 -10.68 -13.05 -27.20
N GLU A 584 -10.62 -12.65 -25.93
CA GLU A 584 -9.38 -12.33 -25.21
C GLU A 584 -8.43 -13.53 -25.17
N LEU A 585 -8.96 -14.74 -24.98
CA LEU A 585 -8.21 -15.98 -25.00
C LEU A 585 -7.60 -16.25 -26.38
N LEU A 586 -8.39 -16.11 -27.45
CA LEU A 586 -7.95 -16.32 -28.84
C LEU A 586 -6.97 -15.25 -29.32
N GLN A 587 -7.08 -14.01 -28.83
CA GLN A 587 -6.09 -12.96 -29.05
C GLN A 587 -4.77 -13.26 -28.30
N SER A 588 -4.86 -13.84 -27.09
CA SER A 588 -3.68 -14.18 -26.29
C SER A 588 -2.90 -15.39 -26.84
N ASN A 589 -3.55 -16.29 -27.57
CA ASN A 589 -2.88 -17.38 -28.26
C ASN A 589 -3.44 -17.63 -29.66
N GLU A 590 -2.66 -17.25 -30.66
CA GLU A 590 -3.05 -17.39 -32.06
C GLU A 590 -3.13 -18.84 -32.55
N LYS A 591 -2.53 -19.80 -31.81
CA LYS A 591 -2.44 -21.22 -32.19
C LYS A 591 -3.67 -22.05 -31.81
N ILE A 592 -4.68 -21.46 -31.17
CA ILE A 592 -5.91 -22.16 -30.82
C ILE A 592 -6.72 -22.42 -32.09
N ASP A 593 -6.86 -23.70 -32.46
CA ASP A 593 -7.71 -24.13 -33.56
C ASP A 593 -9.18 -24.16 -33.13
N LEU A 594 -10.02 -23.41 -33.85
CA LEU A 594 -11.45 -23.30 -33.60
C LEU A 594 -12.24 -24.52 -34.11
N ASN A 595 -11.63 -25.46 -34.85
CA ASN A 595 -12.30 -26.63 -35.43
C ASN A 595 -13.58 -26.24 -36.20
N ILE A 596 -13.47 -25.24 -37.07
CA ILE A 596 -14.62 -24.70 -37.82
C ILE A 596 -15.09 -25.73 -38.85
N ASN A 597 -16.41 -25.90 -38.96
CA ASN A 597 -17.04 -26.81 -39.92
C ASN A 597 -16.77 -26.34 -41.37
N GLU A 598 -16.50 -27.27 -42.29
CA GLU A 598 -16.24 -26.97 -43.72
C GLU A 598 -17.37 -26.17 -44.40
N ASN A 599 -18.59 -26.22 -43.86
CA ASN A 599 -19.74 -25.46 -44.37
C ASN A 599 -19.73 -23.97 -43.95
N LEU A 600 -18.82 -23.56 -43.07
CA LEU A 600 -18.66 -22.16 -42.62
C LEU A 600 -17.34 -21.59 -43.16
N ASP A 601 -17.36 -20.30 -43.48
CA ASP A 601 -16.19 -19.53 -43.88
C ASP A 601 -15.28 -19.34 -42.65
N ALA A 602 -14.16 -20.06 -42.63
CA ALA A 602 -13.27 -20.10 -41.48
C ALA A 602 -12.70 -18.71 -41.13
N ASP A 603 -12.43 -17.88 -42.14
CA ASP A 603 -11.87 -16.55 -41.96
C ASP A 603 -12.91 -15.61 -41.36
N PHE A 604 -14.17 -15.69 -41.83
CA PHE A 604 -15.27 -14.92 -41.26
C PHE A 604 -15.52 -15.27 -39.79
N ILE A 605 -15.65 -16.56 -39.48
CA ILE A 605 -15.91 -17.03 -38.11
C ILE A 605 -14.74 -16.69 -37.18
N THR A 606 -13.50 -16.85 -37.64
CA THR A 606 -12.31 -16.49 -36.87
C THR A 606 -12.29 -14.99 -36.59
N THR A 607 -12.58 -14.15 -37.59
CA THR A 607 -12.59 -12.69 -37.44
C THR A 607 -13.64 -12.24 -36.41
N ILE A 608 -14.90 -12.69 -36.54
CA ILE A 608 -15.97 -12.23 -35.65
C ILE A 608 -15.82 -12.72 -34.21
N ILE A 609 -15.22 -13.89 -33.97
CA ILE A 609 -14.99 -14.40 -32.62
C ILE A 609 -13.71 -13.82 -32.02
N ARG A 610 -12.60 -13.79 -32.76
CA ARG A 610 -11.31 -13.29 -32.26
C ARG A 610 -11.34 -11.80 -31.96
N ASN A 611 -12.03 -11.01 -32.78
CA ASN A 611 -12.22 -9.57 -32.52
C ASN A 611 -13.34 -9.30 -31.50
N GLY A 612 -14.05 -10.34 -31.04
CA GLY A 612 -15.09 -10.23 -30.02
C GLY A 612 -16.39 -9.59 -30.51
N TYR A 613 -16.63 -9.56 -31.83
CA TYR A 613 -17.89 -9.12 -32.41
C TYR A 613 -19.03 -10.12 -32.14
N ILE A 614 -18.71 -11.40 -31.96
CA ILE A 614 -19.63 -12.38 -31.38
C ILE A 614 -18.91 -13.10 -30.24
N SER A 615 -19.53 -13.10 -29.06
CA SER A 615 -18.97 -13.71 -27.86
C SER A 615 -20.04 -14.48 -27.07
N GLU A 616 -19.73 -14.90 -25.85
CA GLU A 616 -20.59 -15.74 -25.00
C GLU A 616 -21.93 -15.07 -24.65
N ASP A 617 -22.03 -13.75 -24.82
CA ASP A 617 -23.22 -12.91 -24.65
C ASP A 617 -24.17 -12.90 -25.87
N TYR A 618 -23.96 -13.76 -26.88
CA TYR A 618 -24.75 -13.78 -28.13
C TYR A 618 -26.27 -13.85 -27.91
N ILE A 619 -26.74 -14.47 -26.81
CA ILE A 619 -28.16 -14.61 -26.46
C ILE A 619 -28.84 -13.23 -26.37
N ASP A 620 -28.11 -12.24 -25.85
CA ASP A 620 -28.60 -10.89 -25.65
C ASP A 620 -28.85 -10.18 -27.00
N TYR A 621 -28.23 -10.65 -28.09
CA TYR A 621 -28.35 -10.07 -29.44
C TYR A 621 -29.33 -10.82 -30.35
N ILE A 622 -29.67 -12.08 -30.06
CA ILE A 622 -30.63 -12.87 -30.87
C ILE A 622 -32.06 -12.83 -30.33
N SER A 623 -32.25 -12.45 -29.06
CA SER A 623 -33.55 -12.44 -28.39
C SER A 623 -34.01 -11.02 -28.06
N LEU A 624 -35.33 -10.80 -28.08
CA LEU A 624 -35.92 -9.56 -27.58
C LEU A 624 -36.18 -9.72 -26.07
N PHE A 625 -35.70 -8.76 -25.28
CA PHE A 625 -35.98 -8.77 -23.86
C PHE A 625 -37.46 -8.46 -23.60
N HIS A 626 -38.14 -9.40 -22.94
CA HIS A 626 -39.50 -9.24 -22.45
C HIS A 626 -39.46 -9.09 -20.93
N GLU A 627 -40.04 -8.00 -20.41
CA GLU A 627 -40.19 -7.81 -18.98
C GLU A 627 -41.02 -8.95 -18.37
N GLY A 628 -40.51 -9.53 -17.30
CA GLY A 628 -41.11 -10.70 -16.67
C GLY A 628 -40.53 -10.91 -15.27
N SER A 629 -39.63 -11.88 -15.12
CA SER A 629 -38.97 -12.15 -13.84
C SER A 629 -37.96 -11.07 -13.42
N ILE A 630 -37.48 -10.26 -14.36
CA ILE A 630 -36.62 -9.10 -14.13
C ILE A 630 -37.15 -7.89 -14.93
N THR A 631 -36.84 -6.67 -14.49
CA THR A 631 -37.22 -5.42 -15.18
C THR A 631 -36.21 -5.07 -16.28
N ARG A 632 -36.54 -4.11 -17.16
CA ARG A 632 -35.57 -3.57 -18.13
C ARG A 632 -34.32 -2.99 -17.46
N ASN A 633 -34.48 -2.34 -16.31
CA ASN A 633 -33.35 -1.77 -15.58
C ASN A 633 -32.43 -2.88 -15.03
N ASP A 634 -33.00 -3.93 -14.45
CA ASP A 634 -32.27 -5.10 -13.96
C ASP A 634 -31.51 -5.80 -15.10
N HIS A 635 -32.16 -5.94 -16.26
CA HIS A 635 -31.57 -6.55 -17.44
C HIS A 635 -30.40 -5.72 -17.99
N LYS A 636 -30.54 -4.39 -18.02
CA LYS A 636 -29.47 -3.48 -18.40
C LYS A 636 -28.26 -3.59 -17.47
N PHE A 637 -28.46 -3.75 -16.16
CA PHE A 637 -27.37 -4.00 -15.21
C PHE A 637 -26.63 -5.31 -15.53
N ILE A 638 -27.37 -6.41 -15.74
CA ILE A 638 -26.78 -7.72 -16.07
C ILE A 638 -25.96 -7.64 -17.37
N ILE A 639 -26.50 -6.98 -18.40
CA ILE A 639 -25.79 -6.79 -19.68
C ILE A 639 -24.50 -5.99 -19.47
N ASN A 640 -24.55 -4.90 -18.70
CA ASN A 640 -23.39 -4.05 -18.48
C ASN A 640 -22.29 -4.77 -17.69
N VAL A 641 -22.65 -5.58 -16.69
CA VAL A 641 -21.71 -6.46 -15.98
C VAL A 641 -21.01 -7.41 -16.97
N ARG A 642 -21.76 -8.10 -17.84
CA ARG A 642 -21.19 -9.00 -18.87
C ARG A 642 -20.33 -8.27 -19.89
N ASN A 643 -20.72 -7.06 -20.25
CA ASN A 643 -20.01 -6.22 -21.21
C ASN A 643 -18.84 -5.45 -20.60
N LYS A 644 -18.57 -5.59 -19.29
CA LYS A 644 -17.52 -4.84 -18.59
C LYS A 644 -17.71 -3.32 -18.76
N GLN A 645 -18.97 -2.88 -18.68
CA GLN A 645 -19.36 -1.46 -18.76
C GLN A 645 -19.79 -0.98 -17.38
N LYS A 646 -19.19 0.13 -16.92
CA LYS A 646 -19.47 0.70 -15.61
C LYS A 646 -20.84 1.37 -15.61
N LEU A 647 -21.60 1.13 -14.54
CA LEU A 647 -22.78 1.89 -14.17
C LEU A 647 -22.47 2.68 -12.91
N GLU A 648 -23.26 3.73 -12.66
CA GLU A 648 -23.23 4.46 -11.39
C GLU A 648 -23.61 3.52 -10.25
N PHE A 649 -22.98 3.71 -9.08
CA PHE A 649 -23.15 2.81 -7.94
C PHE A 649 -24.57 2.82 -7.38
N ASP A 650 -25.31 3.92 -7.56
CA ASP A 650 -26.70 4.12 -7.14
C ASP A 650 -27.74 3.68 -8.18
N TYR A 651 -27.30 3.03 -9.28
CA TYR A 651 -28.19 2.52 -10.32
C TYR A 651 -29.26 1.59 -9.74
N LYS A 652 -30.53 1.91 -9.97
CA LYS A 652 -31.64 1.26 -9.27
C LYS A 652 -31.98 -0.13 -9.79
N LEU A 653 -31.96 -1.10 -8.87
CA LEU A 653 -32.36 -2.48 -9.12
C LEU A 653 -33.70 -2.79 -8.44
N SER A 654 -34.57 -3.52 -9.13
CA SER A 654 -35.92 -3.82 -8.67
C SER A 654 -36.09 -5.28 -8.22
N LYS A 655 -35.53 -6.23 -8.98
CA LYS A 655 -35.70 -7.69 -8.75
C LYS A 655 -34.37 -8.37 -8.47
N ILE A 656 -33.68 -7.91 -7.42
CA ILE A 656 -32.29 -8.32 -7.11
C ILE A 656 -32.17 -9.83 -6.85
N ASP A 657 -33.17 -10.45 -6.21
CA ASP A 657 -33.25 -11.89 -5.99
C ASP A 657 -33.22 -12.71 -7.29
N LYS A 658 -33.70 -12.13 -8.40
CA LYS A 658 -33.67 -12.72 -9.74
C LYS A 658 -32.46 -12.29 -10.56
N VAL A 659 -31.80 -11.19 -10.19
CA VAL A 659 -30.56 -10.70 -10.82
C VAL A 659 -29.38 -11.58 -10.41
N ILE A 660 -29.22 -11.87 -9.12
CA ILE A 660 -28.06 -12.62 -8.59
C ILE A 660 -27.82 -13.96 -9.32
N PRO A 661 -28.83 -14.83 -9.54
CA PRO A 661 -28.62 -16.11 -10.23
C PRO A 661 -28.27 -15.99 -11.72
N LYS A 662 -28.45 -14.81 -12.32
CA LYS A 662 -28.15 -14.53 -13.73
C LYS A 662 -26.73 -13.98 -13.95
N ILE A 663 -26.01 -13.71 -12.88
CA ILE A 663 -24.63 -13.22 -12.86
C ILE A 663 -23.72 -14.38 -12.45
N SER A 664 -22.58 -14.55 -13.14
CA SER A 664 -21.62 -15.59 -12.77
C SER A 664 -21.01 -15.27 -11.40
N PRO A 665 -20.79 -16.25 -10.51
CA PRO A 665 -20.12 -16.01 -9.23
C PRO A 665 -18.79 -15.25 -9.36
N ILE A 666 -18.06 -15.47 -10.46
CA ILE A 666 -16.76 -14.84 -10.73
C ILE A 666 -16.92 -13.34 -11.04
N ASP A 667 -18.02 -12.93 -11.68
CA ASP A 667 -18.26 -11.54 -12.04
C ASP A 667 -18.49 -10.66 -10.81
N PHE A 668 -18.83 -11.25 -9.66
CA PHE A 668 -18.90 -10.56 -8.37
C PHE A 668 -17.53 -10.09 -7.84
N ASN A 669 -16.42 -10.51 -8.46
CA ASN A 669 -15.09 -9.98 -8.17
C ASN A 669 -14.65 -8.87 -9.15
N SER A 670 -15.59 -8.29 -9.90
CA SER A 670 -15.31 -7.21 -10.86
C SER A 670 -15.79 -5.87 -10.33
N GLU A 671 -15.22 -4.76 -10.80
CA GLU A 671 -15.72 -3.42 -10.45
C GLU A 671 -17.11 -3.12 -11.02
N PHE A 672 -17.55 -3.85 -12.05
CA PHE A 672 -18.83 -3.64 -12.72
C PHE A 672 -20.02 -4.13 -11.89
N ILE A 673 -19.77 -4.98 -10.89
CA ILE A 673 -20.82 -5.48 -9.98
C ILE A 673 -21.14 -4.50 -8.85
N LEU A 674 -20.28 -3.50 -8.63
CA LEU A 674 -20.37 -2.60 -7.49
C LEU A 674 -21.63 -1.74 -7.61
N ASN A 675 -22.66 -2.09 -6.84
CA ASN A 675 -23.95 -1.43 -6.81
C ASN A 675 -24.52 -1.45 -5.39
N TYR A 676 -25.05 -0.33 -4.93
CA TYR A 676 -25.51 -0.16 -3.55
C TYR A 676 -26.71 -1.06 -3.23
N ASP A 677 -27.74 -1.06 -4.09
CA ASP A 677 -28.94 -1.88 -3.88
C ASP A 677 -28.56 -3.38 -3.85
N LEU A 678 -27.64 -3.82 -4.72
CA LEU A 678 -27.15 -5.20 -4.79
C LEU A 678 -26.43 -5.62 -3.51
N LEU A 679 -25.45 -4.84 -3.04
CA LEU A 679 -24.70 -5.20 -1.83
C LEU A 679 -25.61 -5.20 -0.59
N ASP A 680 -26.52 -4.23 -0.47
CA ASP A 680 -27.49 -4.17 0.63
C ASP A 680 -28.38 -5.42 0.66
N PHE A 681 -28.83 -5.88 -0.50
CA PHE A 681 -29.59 -7.13 -0.63
C PHE A 681 -28.77 -8.38 -0.29
N LEU A 682 -27.49 -8.43 -0.71
CA LEU A 682 -26.58 -9.54 -0.42
C LEU A 682 -26.34 -9.66 1.09
N LEU A 683 -26.12 -8.53 1.78
CA LEU A 683 -25.93 -8.47 3.23
C LEU A 683 -27.18 -8.92 4.01
N LYS A 684 -28.38 -8.41 3.63
CA LYS A 684 -29.67 -8.84 4.23
C LYS A 684 -29.87 -10.36 4.12
N ASN A 685 -29.39 -10.99 3.05
CA ASN A 685 -29.56 -12.42 2.77
C ASN A 685 -28.24 -13.22 2.84
N HIS A 686 -27.32 -12.84 3.73
CA HIS A 686 -25.96 -13.39 3.81
C HIS A 686 -25.87 -14.93 3.82
N ARG A 687 -26.82 -15.62 4.46
CA ARG A 687 -26.82 -17.10 4.53
C ARG A 687 -26.92 -17.78 3.17
N ASN A 688 -27.71 -17.20 2.26
CA ASN A 688 -27.94 -17.77 0.92
C ASN A 688 -26.93 -17.25 -0.11
N ASN A 689 -26.25 -16.13 0.19
CA ASN A 689 -25.41 -15.39 -0.73
C ASN A 689 -23.92 -15.38 -0.35
N LYS A 690 -23.46 -16.39 0.40
CA LYS A 690 -22.08 -16.45 0.89
C LYS A 690 -21.03 -16.34 -0.22
N VAL A 691 -21.20 -17.07 -1.32
CA VAL A 691 -20.23 -17.06 -2.42
C VAL A 691 -20.17 -15.69 -3.13
N PRO A 692 -21.30 -15.08 -3.54
CA PRO A 692 -21.28 -13.69 -4.04
C PRO A 692 -20.64 -12.69 -3.07
N LEU A 693 -20.96 -12.78 -1.76
CA LEU A 693 -20.38 -11.91 -0.74
C LEU A 693 -18.86 -12.06 -0.65
N ASP A 694 -18.34 -13.30 -0.63
CA ASP A 694 -16.90 -13.57 -0.62
C ASP A 694 -16.18 -12.84 -1.76
N TYR A 695 -16.74 -12.90 -2.97
CA TYR A 695 -16.16 -12.24 -4.15
C TYR A 695 -16.28 -10.70 -4.08
N VAL A 696 -17.43 -10.17 -3.67
CA VAL A 696 -17.60 -8.70 -3.53
C VAL A 696 -16.63 -8.15 -2.48
N PHE A 697 -16.54 -8.76 -1.30
CA PHE A 697 -15.61 -8.30 -0.27
C PHE A 697 -14.13 -8.53 -0.64
N THR A 698 -13.84 -9.54 -1.46
CA THR A 698 -12.51 -9.68 -2.08
C THR A 698 -12.21 -8.55 -3.04
N LYS A 699 -13.20 -8.07 -3.80
CA LYS A 699 -13.05 -6.89 -4.66
C LYS A 699 -12.92 -5.60 -3.83
N LEU A 700 -13.69 -5.44 -2.75
CA LEU A 700 -13.66 -4.23 -1.93
C LEU A 700 -12.33 -4.03 -1.19
N LYS A 701 -11.63 -5.11 -0.83
CA LYS A 701 -10.33 -5.05 -0.13
C LYS A 701 -9.12 -4.84 -1.03
N ASP A 702 -9.33 -4.59 -2.33
CA ASP A 702 -8.24 -4.54 -3.31
C ASP A 702 -7.51 -3.19 -3.38
N GLU A 703 -7.86 -2.25 -2.48
CA GLU A 703 -7.23 -0.92 -2.34
C GLU A 703 -7.34 -0.05 -3.60
N SER A 704 -8.18 -0.43 -4.56
CA SER A 704 -8.39 0.35 -5.78
C SER A 704 -9.26 1.58 -5.51
N SER A 705 -9.01 2.68 -6.23
CA SER A 705 -9.77 3.92 -6.09
C SER A 705 -11.28 3.71 -6.30
N THR A 706 -11.68 2.79 -7.18
CA THR A 706 -13.09 2.44 -7.41
C THR A 706 -13.71 1.79 -6.16
N SER A 707 -13.00 0.87 -5.51
CA SER A 707 -13.45 0.22 -4.27
C SER A 707 -13.55 1.21 -3.12
N THR A 708 -12.57 2.10 -2.95
CA THR A 708 -12.58 3.14 -1.91
C THR A 708 -13.74 4.12 -2.10
N LEU A 709 -13.97 4.60 -3.33
CA LEU A 709 -15.13 5.45 -3.65
C LEU A 709 -16.46 4.74 -3.39
N PHE A 710 -16.54 3.44 -3.71
CA PHE A 710 -17.73 2.65 -3.45
C PHE A 710 -18.00 2.50 -1.95
N ILE A 711 -16.98 2.15 -1.15
CA ILE A 711 -17.10 1.97 0.31
C ILE A 711 -17.59 3.27 0.95
N ASN A 712 -16.92 4.39 0.65
CA ASN A 712 -17.28 5.69 1.23
C ASN A 712 -18.72 6.09 0.90
N GLY A 713 -19.13 5.97 -0.37
CA GLY A 713 -20.50 6.30 -0.74
C GLY A 713 -21.54 5.29 -0.24
N PHE A 714 -21.18 4.02 -0.08
CA PHE A 714 -22.11 3.00 0.43
C PHE A 714 -22.39 3.20 1.92
N VAL A 715 -21.39 3.58 2.71
CA VAL A 715 -21.51 3.86 4.14
C VAL A 715 -22.55 4.95 4.43
N ASP A 716 -22.62 5.98 3.59
CA ASP A 716 -23.57 7.09 3.74
C ASP A 716 -25.03 6.71 3.42
N ILE A 717 -25.25 5.62 2.67
CA ILE A 717 -26.55 5.29 2.07
C ILE A 717 -27.16 3.99 2.63
N THR A 718 -26.35 3.03 3.05
CA THR A 718 -26.82 1.68 3.44
C THR A 718 -27.68 1.69 4.71
N GLU A 719 -28.74 0.89 4.70
CA GLU A 719 -29.55 0.62 5.91
C GLU A 719 -28.90 -0.45 6.81
N ASN A 720 -27.87 -1.15 6.34
CA ASN A 720 -27.23 -2.30 7.02
C ASN A 720 -25.77 -2.00 7.34
N LEU A 721 -25.49 -0.76 7.74
CA LEU A 721 -24.16 -0.28 8.06
C LEU A 721 -23.44 -1.21 9.06
N ASN A 722 -24.16 -1.70 10.07
CA ASN A 722 -23.62 -2.62 11.06
C ASN A 722 -23.10 -3.95 10.46
N LEU A 723 -23.89 -4.60 9.61
CA LEU A 723 -23.53 -5.85 8.92
C LEU A 723 -22.41 -5.61 7.91
N PHE A 724 -22.48 -4.49 7.17
CA PHE A 724 -21.46 -4.14 6.19
C PHE A 724 -20.10 -3.96 6.85
N ILE A 725 -20.00 -3.11 7.88
CA ILE A 725 -18.72 -2.81 8.54
C ILE A 725 -18.18 -4.03 9.26
N LYS A 726 -19.05 -4.82 9.91
CA LYS A 726 -18.67 -6.10 10.51
C LYS A 726 -18.00 -7.03 9.48
N THR A 727 -18.67 -7.29 8.36
CA THR A 727 -18.13 -8.18 7.32
C THR A 727 -16.92 -7.57 6.63
N LEU A 728 -16.87 -6.26 6.41
CA LEU A 728 -15.73 -5.59 5.80
C LEU A 728 -14.46 -5.80 6.63
N CYS A 729 -14.54 -5.59 7.96
CA CYS A 729 -13.43 -5.75 8.88
C CYS A 729 -12.98 -7.22 9.03
N GLU A 730 -13.87 -8.19 8.83
CA GLU A 730 -13.51 -9.62 8.79
C GLU A 730 -12.67 -9.97 7.54
N TYR A 731 -12.92 -9.33 6.40
CA TYR A 731 -12.23 -9.62 5.13
C TYR A 731 -10.99 -8.74 4.90
N TRP A 732 -11.02 -7.50 5.37
CA TRP A 732 -9.99 -6.49 5.14
C TRP A 732 -9.32 -6.07 6.45
N ILE A 733 -8.33 -6.85 6.87
CA ILE A 733 -7.57 -6.60 8.12
C ILE A 733 -6.69 -5.34 7.99
N GLY A 734 -6.19 -5.04 6.79
CA GLY A 734 -5.40 -3.83 6.52
C GLY A 734 -6.20 -2.53 6.35
N ILE A 735 -7.52 -2.55 6.62
CA ILE A 735 -8.40 -1.40 6.36
C ILE A 735 -7.92 -0.12 7.03
N TRP A 736 -7.58 -0.19 8.32
CA TRP A 736 -7.17 1.00 9.08
C TRP A 736 -5.82 1.54 8.62
N GLU A 737 -4.85 0.67 8.34
CA GLU A 737 -3.54 1.07 7.81
C GLU A 737 -3.67 1.79 6.46
N TYR A 738 -4.55 1.33 5.59
CA TYR A 738 -4.80 1.96 4.30
C TYR A 738 -5.36 3.38 4.46
N TYR A 739 -6.45 3.55 5.23
CA TYR A 739 -7.09 4.85 5.40
C TYR A 739 -6.19 5.87 6.10
N VAL A 740 -5.46 5.48 7.15
CA VAL A 740 -4.58 6.40 7.89
C VAL A 740 -3.39 6.89 7.05
N ASN A 741 -2.89 6.07 6.13
CA ASN A 741 -1.76 6.44 5.28
C ASN A 741 -2.16 7.18 4.00
N ASP A 742 -3.46 7.21 3.66
CA ASP A 742 -3.94 7.93 2.49
C ASP A 742 -4.22 9.41 2.83
N VAL A 743 -3.41 10.28 2.23
CA VAL A 743 -3.43 11.74 2.43
C VAL A 743 -4.74 12.38 1.94
N ALA A 744 -5.57 11.66 1.18
CA ALA A 744 -6.85 12.16 0.70
C ALA A 744 -7.93 12.27 1.80
N PHE A 745 -7.76 11.60 2.95
CA PHE A 745 -8.75 11.59 4.03
C PHE A 745 -8.47 12.68 5.08
N SER A 746 -9.53 13.38 5.48
CA SER A 746 -9.45 14.33 6.60
C SER A 746 -9.55 13.62 7.95
N ASP A 747 -9.06 14.26 9.02
CA ASP A 747 -9.17 13.73 10.39
C ASP A 747 -10.63 13.44 10.79
N GLU A 748 -11.59 14.26 10.32
CA GLU A 748 -13.03 14.06 10.55
C GLU A 748 -13.55 12.77 9.88
N GLN A 749 -13.09 12.47 8.66
CA GLN A 749 -13.43 11.25 7.96
C GLN A 749 -12.80 10.02 8.64
N LEU A 750 -11.54 10.13 9.06
CA LEU A 750 -10.85 9.06 9.79
C LEU A 750 -11.54 8.74 11.12
N ASN A 751 -11.97 9.77 11.87
CA ASN A 751 -12.73 9.59 13.11
C ASN A 751 -14.08 8.91 12.86
N THR A 752 -14.75 9.22 11.76
CA THR A 752 -16.01 8.58 11.36
C THR A 752 -15.80 7.10 11.04
N ILE A 753 -14.76 6.77 10.26
CA ILE A 753 -14.40 5.38 9.94
C ILE A 753 -14.03 4.61 11.21
N LEU A 754 -13.20 5.21 12.08
CA LEU A 754 -12.80 4.64 13.35
C LEU A 754 -14.02 4.33 14.22
N LYS A 755 -14.97 5.27 14.31
CA LYS A 755 -16.23 5.07 15.02
C LYS A 755 -16.98 3.85 14.50
N TYR A 756 -17.13 3.70 13.19
CA TYR A 756 -17.80 2.55 12.62
C TYR A 756 -17.08 1.23 12.90
N ILE A 757 -15.75 1.21 12.82
CA ILE A 757 -14.95 0.02 13.17
C ILE A 757 -15.20 -0.36 14.64
N ILE A 758 -15.06 0.58 15.56
CA ILE A 758 -15.24 0.33 17.00
C ILE A 758 -16.69 -0.05 17.33
N GLU A 759 -17.68 0.59 16.70
CA GLU A 759 -19.10 0.33 16.99
C GLU A 759 -19.58 -1.01 16.41
N TYR A 760 -19.17 -1.38 15.20
CA TYR A 760 -19.76 -2.51 14.46
C TYR A 760 -18.86 -3.72 14.21
N ALA A 761 -17.53 -3.59 14.19
CA ALA A 761 -16.64 -4.73 13.95
C ALA A 761 -16.60 -5.72 15.12
N GLU A 762 -16.34 -7.00 14.86
CA GLU A 762 -16.10 -7.98 15.93
C GLU A 762 -14.76 -7.72 16.62
N ILE A 763 -14.69 -7.99 17.93
CA ILE A 763 -13.48 -7.73 18.73
C ILE A 763 -12.28 -8.52 18.18
N GLU A 764 -12.49 -9.77 17.77
CA GLU A 764 -11.44 -10.60 17.13
C GLU A 764 -10.89 -9.95 15.85
N SER A 765 -11.75 -9.28 15.07
CA SER A 765 -11.32 -8.55 13.87
C SER A 765 -10.55 -7.29 14.23
N ILE A 766 -10.97 -6.54 15.26
CA ILE A 766 -10.25 -5.35 15.75
C ILE A 766 -8.84 -5.71 16.23
N ILE A 767 -8.69 -6.81 16.96
CA ILE A 767 -7.37 -7.34 17.39
C ILE A 767 -6.50 -7.71 16.18
N LYS A 768 -7.07 -8.30 15.12
CA LYS A 768 -6.33 -8.60 13.90
C LYS A 768 -5.92 -7.31 13.16
N ILE A 769 -6.80 -6.31 13.10
CA ILE A 769 -6.53 -5.01 12.47
C ILE A 769 -5.39 -4.30 13.21
N GLU A 770 -5.40 -4.30 14.54
CA GLU A 770 -4.29 -3.75 15.35
C GLU A 770 -2.96 -4.44 15.05
N LYS A 771 -2.92 -5.76 14.88
CA LYS A 771 -1.65 -6.44 14.54
C LYS A 771 -1.03 -6.01 13.21
N GLN A 772 -1.83 -5.44 12.31
CA GLN A 772 -1.38 -4.92 11.01
C GLN A 772 -1.34 -3.39 10.97
N SER A 773 -1.70 -2.68 12.04
CA SER A 773 -1.82 -1.22 12.02
C SER A 773 -1.51 -0.58 13.37
N ASN A 774 -1.22 0.71 13.39
CA ASN A 774 -1.00 1.44 14.67
C ASN A 774 -2.32 1.90 15.32
N LEU A 775 -3.40 1.11 15.23
CA LEU A 775 -4.73 1.45 15.76
C LEU A 775 -4.68 1.82 17.25
N LYS A 776 -3.94 1.04 18.06
CA LYS A 776 -3.75 1.28 19.49
C LYS A 776 -3.25 2.70 19.80
N ASN A 777 -2.28 3.20 19.04
CA ASN A 777 -1.73 4.54 19.22
C ASN A 777 -2.72 5.66 18.90
N TYR A 778 -3.67 5.41 17.99
CA TYR A 778 -4.71 6.38 17.66
C TYR A 778 -5.77 6.43 18.77
N LEU A 779 -6.19 5.25 19.26
CA LEU A 779 -7.13 5.12 20.37
C LEU A 779 -6.63 5.73 21.68
N THR A 780 -5.33 5.63 21.98
CA THR A 780 -4.79 6.09 23.28
C THR A 780 -4.44 7.57 23.35
N LYS A 781 -4.42 8.27 22.21
CA LYS A 781 -4.06 9.70 22.10
C LYS A 781 -5.26 10.64 22.11
N ASP A 782 -6.41 10.18 21.66
CA ASP A 782 -7.62 10.99 21.62
C ASP A 782 -8.27 11.02 23.01
N SER A 783 -8.33 12.20 23.62
CA SER A 783 -8.91 12.41 24.95
C SER A 783 -10.42 12.15 25.00
N GLU A 784 -11.13 12.27 23.87
CA GLU A 784 -12.59 12.08 23.80
C GLU A 784 -12.99 10.67 23.33
N ILE A 785 -12.02 9.77 23.16
CA ILE A 785 -12.23 8.44 22.58
C ILE A 785 -13.26 7.58 23.32
N LEU A 786 -13.45 7.81 24.62
CA LEU A 786 -14.42 7.06 25.42
C LEU A 786 -15.88 7.33 25.02
N ASN A 787 -16.12 8.42 24.28
CA ASN A 787 -17.43 8.79 23.74
C ASN A 787 -17.64 8.32 22.30
N ILE A 788 -16.70 7.56 21.72
CA ILE A 788 -16.77 7.13 20.31
C ILE A 788 -17.98 6.23 20.03
N THR A 789 -18.42 5.44 21.01
CA THR A 789 -19.54 4.51 20.91
C THR A 789 -20.44 4.58 22.14
N SER A 790 -21.74 4.37 21.93
CA SER A 790 -22.72 4.24 23.01
C SER A 790 -22.69 2.87 23.70
N ASN A 791 -21.91 1.90 23.18
CA ASN A 791 -21.82 0.55 23.72
C ASN A 791 -20.60 0.41 24.67
N ASN A 792 -20.83 0.74 25.94
CA ASN A 792 -19.78 0.76 26.95
C ASN A 792 -19.15 -0.62 27.19
N ASP A 793 -19.94 -1.70 27.20
CA ASP A 793 -19.43 -3.07 27.42
C ASP A 793 -18.45 -3.49 26.33
N LYS A 794 -18.77 -3.18 25.06
CA LYS A 794 -17.89 -3.47 23.94
C LYS A 794 -16.58 -2.69 24.04
N LEU A 795 -16.66 -1.40 24.40
CA LEU A 795 -15.47 -0.57 24.55
C LEU A 795 -14.59 -1.05 25.71
N ILE A 796 -15.18 -1.46 26.84
CA ILE A 796 -14.46 -2.10 27.96
C ILE A 796 -13.72 -3.36 27.50
N ASN A 797 -14.37 -4.24 26.73
CA ASN A 797 -13.71 -5.43 26.20
C ASN A 797 -12.57 -5.07 25.23
N ILE A 798 -12.74 -4.05 24.38
CA ILE A 798 -11.66 -3.57 23.50
C ILE A 798 -10.48 -3.01 24.30
N ILE A 799 -10.74 -2.22 25.34
CA ILE A 799 -9.72 -1.66 26.24
C ILE A 799 -8.93 -2.80 26.91
N SER A 800 -9.65 -3.80 27.43
CA SER A 800 -9.07 -4.98 28.08
C SER A 800 -8.24 -5.82 27.10
N ASP A 801 -8.84 -6.26 25.98
CA ASP A 801 -8.21 -7.23 25.07
C ASP A 801 -7.03 -6.66 24.27
N LEU A 802 -7.02 -5.34 24.03
CA LEU A 802 -5.88 -4.64 23.41
C LEU A 802 -4.88 -4.10 24.44
N GLU A 803 -5.17 -4.25 25.74
CA GLU A 803 -4.39 -3.68 26.85
C GLU A 803 -4.08 -2.19 26.63
N LEU A 804 -5.13 -1.41 26.32
CA LEU A 804 -4.98 0.03 26.03
C LEU A 804 -4.49 0.77 27.27
N LYS A 805 -3.51 1.66 27.09
CA LYS A 805 -3.04 2.59 28.12
C LYS A 805 -3.22 4.01 27.62
N PHE A 806 -4.21 4.70 28.15
CA PHE A 806 -4.54 6.06 27.72
C PHE A 806 -3.53 7.08 28.24
N ILE A 807 -3.10 7.99 27.37
CA ILE A 807 -2.18 9.08 27.72
C ILE A 807 -2.95 10.26 28.31
N ASP A 808 -4.16 10.50 27.81
CA ASP A 808 -5.04 11.59 28.19
C ASP A 808 -6.51 11.17 28.01
N LEU A 809 -7.39 11.67 28.87
CA LEU A 809 -8.83 11.35 28.87
C LEU A 809 -9.65 12.54 29.36
N ASP A 810 -10.84 12.71 28.80
CA ASP A 810 -11.82 13.68 29.29
C ASP A 810 -12.62 13.12 30.48
N PHE A 811 -12.20 13.43 31.71
CA PHE A 811 -12.86 13.02 32.94
C PHE A 811 -14.23 13.69 33.19
N LYS A 812 -14.57 14.74 32.44
CA LYS A 812 -15.82 15.50 32.65
C LYS A 812 -16.98 14.93 31.83
N ASN A 813 -16.75 14.62 30.57
CA ASN A 813 -17.81 14.20 29.65
C ASN A 813 -17.77 12.70 29.31
N SER A 814 -16.79 11.93 29.77
CA SER A 814 -16.72 10.48 29.51
C SER A 814 -17.66 9.65 30.39
N PRO A 815 -18.07 8.44 29.97
CA PRO A 815 -18.96 7.59 30.75
C PRO A 815 -18.30 7.07 32.03
N GLU A 816 -18.95 7.27 33.18
CA GLU A 816 -18.38 6.97 34.50
C GLU A 816 -17.99 5.49 34.67
N ASN A 817 -18.80 4.56 34.16
CA ASN A 817 -18.52 3.13 34.28
C ASN A 817 -17.26 2.69 33.51
N ILE A 818 -16.90 3.39 32.43
CA ILE A 818 -15.67 3.10 31.68
C ILE A 818 -14.47 3.72 32.40
N LEU A 819 -14.61 4.93 32.92
CA LEU A 819 -13.56 5.58 33.71
C LEU A 819 -13.22 4.78 34.98
N GLU A 820 -14.24 4.26 35.67
CA GLU A 820 -14.06 3.38 36.84
C GLU A 820 -13.33 2.08 36.45
N PHE A 821 -13.71 1.43 35.34
CA PHE A 821 -12.99 0.27 34.82
C PHE A 821 -11.52 0.59 34.49
N ILE A 822 -11.25 1.72 33.82
CA ILE A 822 -9.89 2.15 33.49
C ILE A 822 -9.06 2.40 34.75
N TYR A 823 -9.66 3.05 35.76
CA TYR A 823 -9.02 3.35 37.03
C TYR A 823 -8.70 2.09 37.83
N GLU A 824 -9.65 1.16 37.95
CA GLU A 824 -9.48 -0.08 38.72
C GLU A 824 -8.51 -1.07 38.07
N ASN A 825 -8.39 -1.07 36.74
CA ASN A 825 -7.58 -2.03 35.98
C ASN A 825 -6.30 -1.42 35.36
N ASN A 826 -5.92 -0.20 35.76
CA ASN A 826 -4.66 0.44 35.37
C ASN A 826 -4.48 0.64 33.85
N HIS A 827 -5.57 0.92 33.13
CA HIS A 827 -5.58 1.18 31.67
C HIS A 827 -5.17 2.61 31.30
N TYR A 828 -4.29 3.24 32.07
CA TYR A 828 -3.82 4.60 31.86
C TYR A 828 -2.31 4.68 32.07
N GLU A 829 -1.64 5.58 31.36
CA GLU A 829 -0.22 5.80 31.53
C GLU A 829 0.09 6.61 32.80
N ILE A 830 1.19 6.29 33.45
CA ILE A 830 1.68 7.04 34.61
C ILE A 830 2.35 8.32 34.09
N ASN A 831 1.54 9.35 33.89
CA ASN A 831 1.97 10.70 33.55
C ASN A 831 1.28 11.75 34.45
N GLU A 832 1.85 12.96 34.50
CA GLU A 832 1.39 14.03 35.40
C GLU A 832 -0.10 14.36 35.23
N LYS A 833 -0.55 14.52 33.98
CA LYS A 833 -1.93 14.90 33.66
C LYS A 833 -2.90 13.84 34.16
N MET A 834 -2.66 12.59 33.77
CA MET A 834 -3.51 11.44 34.05
C MET A 834 -3.61 11.19 35.56
N VAL A 835 -2.47 11.17 36.27
CA VAL A 835 -2.43 11.02 37.74
C VAL A 835 -3.15 12.16 38.43
N SER A 836 -2.97 13.41 38.00
CA SER A 836 -3.65 14.57 38.62
C SER A 836 -5.18 14.51 38.46
N GLU A 837 -5.68 14.13 37.28
CA GLU A 837 -7.12 14.05 37.01
C GLU A 837 -7.76 12.86 37.76
N ILE A 838 -7.07 11.72 37.85
CA ILE A 838 -7.53 10.58 38.68
C ILE A 838 -7.67 10.98 40.14
N ILE A 839 -6.69 11.68 40.71
CA ILE A 839 -6.76 12.11 42.11
C ILE A 839 -7.90 13.12 42.31
N LYS A 840 -8.09 14.07 41.38
CA LYS A 840 -9.21 15.03 41.45
C LYS A 840 -10.57 14.34 41.40
N LYS A 841 -10.69 13.22 40.69
CA LYS A 841 -11.94 12.49 40.49
C LYS A 841 -12.22 11.47 41.59
N TYR A 842 -11.22 10.68 41.97
CA TYR A 842 -11.35 9.50 42.84
C TYR A 842 -10.67 9.66 44.21
N GLY A 843 -10.12 10.84 44.52
CA GLY A 843 -9.43 11.10 45.79
C GLY A 843 -9.45 12.57 46.21
N GLU A 844 -8.47 12.94 47.05
CA GLU A 844 -8.26 14.28 47.57
C GLU A 844 -7.07 14.94 46.86
N PHE A 845 -7.34 15.98 46.07
CA PHE A 845 -6.33 16.69 45.29
C PHE A 845 -5.99 18.06 45.87
N GLU A 846 -4.69 18.30 46.12
CA GLU A 846 -4.16 19.61 46.47
C GLU A 846 -2.98 19.95 45.55
N GLN A 847 -3.15 20.96 44.69
CA GLN A 847 -2.17 21.31 43.65
C GLN A 847 -0.78 21.62 44.22
N VAL A 848 -0.69 22.42 45.29
CA VAL A 848 0.60 22.87 45.85
C VAL A 848 1.42 21.69 46.39
N SER A 849 0.74 20.76 47.06
CA SER A 849 1.34 19.54 47.60
C SER A 849 1.71 18.57 46.47
N PHE A 850 0.88 18.43 45.45
CA PHE A 850 1.17 17.61 44.27
C PHE A 850 2.43 18.10 43.52
N ASP A 851 2.63 19.40 43.40
CA ASP A 851 3.75 19.97 42.64
C ASP A 851 5.08 19.97 43.42
N ASN A 852 5.03 20.13 44.75
CA ASN A 852 6.24 20.27 45.59
C ASN A 852 6.64 18.99 46.35
N SER A 853 5.70 18.09 46.61
CA SER A 853 5.83 16.89 47.44
C SER A 853 4.99 15.75 46.81
N ASN A 854 5.29 15.44 45.55
CA ASN A 854 4.39 14.69 44.67
C ASN A 854 4.05 13.30 45.23
N TYR A 855 5.03 12.56 45.75
CA TYR A 855 4.78 11.21 46.24
C TYR A 855 3.97 11.21 47.55
N SER A 856 4.27 12.12 48.48
CA SER A 856 3.47 12.38 49.69
C SER A 856 2.03 12.74 49.33
N SER A 857 1.84 13.64 48.35
CA SER A 857 0.51 14.03 47.90
C SER A 857 -0.27 12.84 47.33
N ILE A 858 0.37 11.95 46.57
CA ILE A 858 -0.26 10.75 46.02
C ILE A 858 -0.62 9.77 47.16
N LYS A 859 0.29 9.52 48.10
CA LYS A 859 0.04 8.62 49.24
C LYS A 859 -1.07 9.13 50.15
N ASN A 860 -1.20 10.46 50.29
CA ASN A 860 -2.22 11.10 51.11
C ASN A 860 -3.55 11.33 50.37
N SER A 861 -3.63 11.02 49.07
CA SER A 861 -4.79 11.30 48.22
C SER A 861 -6.01 10.40 48.46
N ASN A 862 -5.89 9.35 49.28
CA ASN A 862 -6.89 8.29 49.46
C ASN A 862 -7.29 7.51 48.17
N SER A 863 -6.55 7.69 47.06
CA SER A 863 -6.79 6.98 45.78
C SER A 863 -6.11 5.60 45.77
N ASN A 864 -6.67 4.63 46.50
CA ASN A 864 -6.01 3.34 46.76
C ASN A 864 -5.57 2.56 45.50
N SER A 865 -6.38 2.51 44.43
CA SER A 865 -6.01 1.79 43.21
C SER A 865 -4.83 2.46 42.49
N LEU A 866 -4.82 3.79 42.44
CA LEU A 866 -3.68 4.56 41.90
C LEU A 866 -2.43 4.39 42.76
N ILE A 867 -2.56 4.40 44.09
CA ILE A 867 -1.43 4.19 44.99
C ILE A 867 -0.82 2.82 44.71
N ASN A 868 -1.63 1.75 44.70
CA ASN A 868 -1.13 0.41 44.38
C ASN A 868 -0.48 0.33 43.00
N TYR A 869 -1.08 0.99 41.99
CA TYR A 869 -0.52 1.01 40.64
C TYR A 869 0.86 1.69 40.59
N ILE A 870 1.03 2.78 41.33
CA ILE A 870 2.32 3.49 41.41
C ILE A 870 3.35 2.68 42.18
N GLU A 871 2.98 1.99 43.26
CA GLU A 871 3.89 1.12 44.02
C GLU A 871 4.38 -0.05 43.14
N ASP A 872 3.47 -0.72 42.41
CA ASP A 872 3.80 -1.83 41.51
C ASP A 872 4.72 -1.39 40.34
N TYR A 873 4.63 -0.13 39.92
CA TYR A 873 5.39 0.46 38.79
C TYR A 873 6.23 1.67 39.21
N ILE A 874 6.85 1.60 40.39
CA ILE A 874 7.53 2.76 41.01
C ILE A 874 8.64 3.37 40.15
N ASN A 875 9.39 2.57 39.39
CA ASN A 875 10.45 3.08 38.51
C ASN A 875 9.89 3.97 37.39
N ASP A 876 8.76 3.58 36.80
CA ASP A 876 8.09 4.33 35.73
C ASP A 876 7.52 5.63 36.29
N TYR A 877 6.88 5.59 37.45
CA TYR A 877 6.41 6.77 38.15
C TYR A 877 7.56 7.77 38.43
N ILE A 878 8.66 7.28 39.02
CA ILE A 878 9.80 8.15 39.36
C ILE A 878 10.38 8.80 38.10
N THR A 879 10.49 8.04 37.02
CA THR A 879 11.07 8.52 35.75
C THR A 879 10.13 9.47 35.00
N ASN A 880 8.83 9.17 34.96
CA ASN A 880 7.88 9.88 34.11
C ASN A 880 7.25 11.09 34.76
N ILE A 881 7.17 11.13 36.09
CA ILE A 881 6.54 12.23 36.85
C ILE A 881 7.53 12.82 37.84
N TYR A 882 7.94 12.05 38.85
CA TYR A 882 8.64 12.56 40.03
C TYR A 882 9.90 13.38 39.72
N LEU A 883 10.76 12.87 38.83
CA LEU A 883 12.01 13.53 38.44
C LEU A 883 11.78 14.66 37.43
N LYS A 884 10.75 14.57 36.58
CA LYS A 884 10.43 15.59 35.55
C LYS A 884 9.75 16.83 36.13
N LEU A 885 9.05 16.71 37.26
CA LEU A 885 8.48 17.84 37.98
C LEU A 885 9.60 18.65 38.66
N ASP A 886 10.05 19.73 38.02
CA ASP A 886 11.16 20.57 38.53
C ASP A 886 10.91 21.14 39.94
N THR A 887 9.65 21.40 40.27
CA THR A 887 9.22 21.92 41.59
C THR A 887 9.20 20.88 42.69
N ASN A 888 9.27 19.59 42.37
CA ASN A 888 9.16 18.51 43.35
C ASN A 888 10.47 18.33 44.14
N ILE A 889 10.70 19.22 45.10
CA ILE A 889 11.93 19.29 45.91
C ILE A 889 11.69 19.13 47.41
N ASN A 890 10.45 19.22 47.88
CA ASN A 890 10.10 19.28 49.31
C ASN A 890 9.33 18.03 49.76
N GLU A 891 9.75 16.86 49.32
CA GLU A 891 9.12 15.59 49.71
C GLU A 891 9.06 15.42 51.23
N GLU A 892 7.93 14.99 51.79
CA GLU A 892 7.87 14.77 53.24
C GLU A 892 8.81 13.63 53.63
N GLN A 893 9.50 13.78 54.77
CA GLN A 893 10.54 12.83 55.17
C GLN A 893 10.03 11.39 55.22
N LYS A 894 8.79 11.16 55.66
CA LYS A 894 8.19 9.82 55.73
C LYS A 894 8.12 9.16 54.35
N SER A 895 7.49 9.84 53.38
CA SER A 895 7.33 9.34 52.01
C SER A 895 8.67 9.25 51.28
N TYR A 896 9.59 10.18 51.54
CA TYR A 896 10.95 10.13 51.01
C TYR A 896 11.70 8.88 51.49
N LEU A 897 11.60 8.51 52.77
CA LEU A 897 12.18 7.28 53.30
C LEU A 897 11.52 6.03 52.71
N GLU A 898 10.19 6.03 52.52
CA GLU A 898 9.47 4.96 51.83
C GLU A 898 10.02 4.74 50.41
N LEU A 899 10.28 5.81 49.64
CA LEU A 899 10.93 5.70 48.31
C LEU A 899 12.34 5.11 48.38
N LEU A 900 13.18 5.59 49.31
CA LEU A 900 14.56 5.11 49.42
C LEU A 900 14.64 3.64 49.85
N ASN A 901 13.68 3.17 50.65
CA ASN A 901 13.59 1.79 51.09
C ASN A 901 12.74 0.89 50.17
N HIS A 902 12.11 1.45 49.13
CA HIS A 902 11.30 0.64 48.20
C HIS A 902 12.17 -0.42 47.50
N SER A 903 11.72 -1.69 47.55
CA SER A 903 12.46 -2.85 47.04
C SER A 903 12.66 -2.81 45.53
N ASP A 904 11.62 -2.46 44.79
CA ASP A 904 11.64 -2.48 43.32
C ASP A 904 12.24 -1.22 42.70
N LEU A 905 12.44 -0.14 43.46
CA LEU A 905 13.03 1.10 42.93
C LEU A 905 14.54 0.90 42.69
N SER A 906 14.99 1.11 41.45
CA SER A 906 16.38 0.87 41.10
C SER A 906 17.34 1.82 41.84
N LEU A 907 18.52 1.30 42.23
CA LEU A 907 19.58 2.07 42.89
C LEU A 907 19.95 3.36 42.12
N LYS A 908 19.91 3.32 40.79
CA LYS A 908 20.17 4.51 39.95
C LYS A 908 19.13 5.61 40.17
N LEU A 909 17.84 5.26 40.16
CA LEU A 909 16.76 6.22 40.38
C LEU A 909 16.74 6.73 41.83
N LYS A 910 17.00 5.87 42.82
CA LYS A 910 17.16 6.30 44.23
C LYS A 910 18.21 7.42 44.36
N LYS A 911 19.36 7.29 43.68
CA LYS A 911 20.41 8.33 43.65
C LYS A 911 19.94 9.63 43.01
N GLU A 912 19.18 9.57 41.92
CA GLU A 912 18.64 10.79 41.29
C GLU A 912 17.58 11.48 42.17
N VAL A 913 16.72 10.71 42.86
CA VAL A 913 15.80 11.25 43.87
C VAL A 913 16.58 11.96 44.99
N ILE A 914 17.65 11.33 45.52
CA ILE A 914 18.51 11.92 46.57
C ILE A 914 19.09 13.27 46.14
N LYS A 915 19.60 13.38 44.90
CA LYS A 915 20.13 14.65 44.39
C LYS A 915 19.06 15.75 44.38
N LYS A 916 17.86 15.42 43.88
CA LYS A 916 16.77 16.38 43.63
C LYS A 916 16.14 16.92 44.91
N VAL A 917 15.82 16.07 45.87
CA VAL A 917 15.03 16.43 47.07
C VAL A 917 15.87 17.24 48.07
N ALA A 918 15.34 18.36 48.56
CA ALA A 918 16.00 19.22 49.56
C ALA A 918 15.84 18.72 51.00
N THR A 919 14.81 17.90 51.27
CA THR A 919 14.49 17.33 52.58
C THR A 919 15.68 16.57 53.17
N LYS A 920 16.05 16.94 54.39
CA LYS A 920 17.12 16.26 55.14
C LYS A 920 16.55 15.09 55.93
N ILE A 921 17.27 13.98 55.93
CA ILE A 921 16.96 12.81 56.73
C ILE A 921 17.46 13.05 58.16
N SER A 922 16.55 13.02 59.12
CA SER A 922 16.84 13.26 60.53
C SER A 922 17.53 12.07 61.21
N ASP A 923 17.17 10.84 60.85
CA ASP A 923 17.77 9.59 61.33
C ASP A 923 18.12 8.68 60.14
N ILE A 924 19.41 8.57 59.85
CA ILE A 924 19.92 7.79 58.71
C ILE A 924 19.84 6.27 58.95
N SER A 925 19.64 5.82 60.20
CA SER A 925 19.60 4.39 60.54
C SER A 925 18.38 3.64 59.98
N ILE A 926 17.37 4.39 59.53
CA ILE A 926 16.15 3.87 58.92
C ILE A 926 16.39 3.40 57.47
N ILE A 927 17.50 3.82 56.84
CA ILE A 927 17.84 3.42 55.47
C ILE A 927 18.30 1.95 55.45
N GLU A 928 17.56 1.11 54.74
CA GLU A 928 17.83 -0.34 54.68
C GLU A 928 19.02 -0.69 53.78
N GLU A 929 19.22 0.07 52.71
CA GLU A 929 20.22 -0.21 51.68
C GLU A 929 21.54 0.54 51.96
N ALA A 930 22.50 -0.14 52.60
CA ALA A 930 23.79 0.43 53.03
C ALA A 930 24.59 1.14 51.91
N ASN A 931 24.45 0.69 50.66
CA ASN A 931 25.13 1.27 49.50
C ASN A 931 24.70 2.72 49.18
N LEU A 932 23.56 3.17 49.69
CA LEU A 932 23.06 4.54 49.52
C LEU A 932 23.68 5.51 50.52
N LEU A 933 24.08 5.04 51.70
CA LEU A 933 24.54 5.89 52.80
C LEU A 933 25.70 6.82 52.40
N PRO A 934 26.76 6.37 51.69
CA PRO A 934 27.84 7.27 51.26
C PRO A 934 27.32 8.40 50.37
N TYR A 935 26.37 8.07 49.49
CA TYR A 935 25.82 8.99 48.51
C TYR A 935 24.88 10.03 49.13
N ILE A 936 24.04 9.63 50.09
CA ILE A 936 23.16 10.54 50.85
C ILE A 936 24.00 11.58 51.58
N ILE A 937 25.10 11.15 52.20
CA ILE A 937 26.00 12.03 52.97
C ILE A 937 26.77 12.97 52.05
N GLU A 938 27.33 12.46 50.94
CA GLU A 938 28.04 13.27 49.95
C GLU A 938 27.16 14.39 49.37
N ASN A 939 25.86 14.13 49.18
CA ASN A 939 24.89 15.12 48.69
C ASN A 939 24.29 16.02 49.80
N ASN A 940 24.81 15.96 51.03
CA ASN A 940 24.36 16.78 52.17
C ASN A 940 22.86 16.60 52.52
N LYS A 941 22.34 15.37 52.40
CA LYS A 941 20.91 15.05 52.60
C LYS A 941 20.57 14.47 53.98
N ILE A 942 21.47 14.61 54.96
CA ILE A 942 21.20 14.28 56.36
C ILE A 942 21.26 15.53 57.23
N GLU A 943 20.56 15.50 58.36
CA GLU A 943 20.76 16.50 59.41
C GLU A 943 22.16 16.34 60.04
N PRO A 944 22.89 17.45 60.33
CA PRO A 944 24.21 17.41 60.96
C PRO A 944 24.15 16.97 62.43
N LYS A 945 23.93 15.68 62.64
CA LYS A 945 23.85 15.01 63.94
C LYS A 945 25.00 14.02 64.08
N TRP A 946 25.57 13.94 65.29
CA TRP A 946 26.66 12.99 65.57
C TRP A 946 26.20 11.54 65.45
N GLU A 947 24.94 11.27 65.80
CA GLU A 947 24.30 9.96 65.69
C GLU A 947 24.30 9.45 64.24
N ASN A 948 24.00 10.32 63.27
CA ASN A 948 23.98 9.96 61.84
C ASN A 948 25.39 9.61 61.33
N LEU A 949 26.40 10.42 61.69
CA LEU A 949 27.79 10.16 61.29
C LEU A 949 28.36 8.91 61.98
N LEU A 950 27.98 8.67 63.24
CA LEU A 950 28.41 7.49 63.99
C LEU A 950 27.79 6.20 63.42
N PHE A 951 26.50 6.23 63.08
CA PHE A 951 25.85 5.10 62.42
C PHE A 951 26.55 4.77 61.10
N PHE A 952 26.77 5.78 60.26
CA PHE A 952 27.47 5.58 58.98
C PHE A 952 28.91 5.06 59.16
N PHE A 953 29.62 5.53 60.19
CA PHE A 953 30.94 5.02 60.55
C PHE A 953 30.91 3.53 60.95
N LYS A 954 29.89 3.10 61.72
CA LYS A 954 29.69 1.69 62.11
C LYS A 954 29.44 0.81 60.88
N GLU A 955 28.57 1.25 59.96
CA GLU A 955 28.30 0.54 58.69
C GLU A 955 29.52 0.52 57.75
N SER A 956 30.40 1.51 57.85
CA SER A 956 31.63 1.62 57.04
C SER A 956 32.83 0.89 57.65
N GLU A 957 32.60 -0.22 58.35
CA GLU A 957 33.64 -1.01 59.04
C GLU A 957 34.52 -0.19 60.00
N ASN A 958 33.96 0.83 60.67
CA ASN A 958 34.69 1.76 61.53
C ASN A 958 35.79 2.54 60.79
N LYS A 959 35.54 2.92 59.52
CA LYS A 959 36.41 3.82 58.74
C LYS A 959 35.70 5.12 58.42
N ILE A 960 36.45 6.22 58.45
CA ILE A 960 35.95 7.51 57.98
C ILE A 960 36.16 7.58 56.47
N LEU A 961 35.05 7.58 55.74
CA LEU A 961 35.04 7.71 54.29
C LEU A 961 35.09 9.18 53.85
N GLU A 962 35.47 9.41 52.59
CA GLU A 962 35.53 10.76 51.98
C GLU A 962 34.19 11.50 52.05
N SER A 963 33.06 10.79 51.95
CA SER A 963 31.72 11.39 52.07
C SER A 963 31.52 12.08 53.43
N SER A 964 31.92 11.44 54.54
CA SER A 964 31.88 12.05 55.88
C SER A 964 32.81 13.26 55.98
N ILE A 965 33.99 13.18 55.37
CA ILE A 965 34.98 14.26 55.36
C ILE A 965 34.43 15.47 54.60
N GLY A 966 33.89 15.25 53.39
CA GLY A 966 33.23 16.27 52.59
C GLY A 966 32.05 16.90 53.31
N PHE A 967 31.20 16.09 53.96
CA PHE A 967 30.07 16.57 54.76
C PHE A 967 30.50 17.46 55.92
N ILE A 968 31.56 17.10 56.64
CA ILE A 968 32.14 17.90 57.73
C ILE A 968 32.86 19.15 57.20
N ASN A 969 33.49 19.07 56.04
CA ASN A 969 34.17 20.21 55.41
C ASN A 969 33.18 21.27 54.90
N ASN A 970 31.88 20.97 54.82
CA ASN A 970 30.87 22.00 54.73
C ASN A 970 30.77 22.74 56.08
N ILE A 971 31.13 24.02 56.07
CA ILE A 971 31.24 24.84 57.28
C ILE A 971 29.92 24.98 58.04
N GLU A 972 28.77 24.96 57.35
CA GLU A 972 27.46 25.04 58.00
C GLU A 972 27.20 23.77 58.82
N ASN A 973 27.53 22.60 58.25
CA ASN A 973 27.38 21.32 58.94
C ASN A 973 28.33 21.23 60.14
N ALA A 974 29.58 21.66 59.99
CA ALA A 974 30.54 21.71 61.09
C ALA A 974 30.05 22.62 62.23
N ASN A 975 29.47 23.77 61.90
CA ASN A 975 28.89 24.69 62.89
C ASN A 975 27.70 24.07 63.64
N GLU A 976 26.78 23.41 62.95
CA GLU A 976 25.65 22.71 63.60
C GLU A 976 26.15 21.57 64.49
N LEU A 977 27.09 20.75 64.01
CA LEU A 977 27.74 19.69 64.79
C LEU A 977 28.50 20.22 66.00
N ALA A 978 29.07 21.43 65.91
CA ALA A 978 29.80 22.10 66.99
C ALA A 978 28.90 22.53 68.16
N LYS A 979 27.59 22.71 67.92
CA LYS A 979 26.62 23.14 68.95
C LYS A 979 26.35 22.05 69.98
N VAL A 980 26.44 20.79 69.58
CA VAL A 980 26.13 19.64 70.42
C VAL A 980 27.42 18.90 70.77
N LYS A 981 27.69 18.77 72.07
CA LYS A 981 28.76 17.88 72.53
C LYS A 981 28.40 16.45 72.16
N MET A 982 29.38 15.76 71.59
CA MET A 982 29.32 14.35 71.27
C MET A 982 28.86 13.50 72.49
N ALA A 983 27.76 12.74 72.33
CA ALA A 983 27.10 12.04 73.42
C ALA A 983 27.97 10.90 74.02
N THR A 984 27.91 10.75 75.35
CA THR A 984 28.69 9.75 76.11
C THR A 984 27.90 8.47 76.44
N LYS A 985 26.60 8.44 76.14
CA LYS A 985 25.67 7.35 76.48
C LYS A 985 24.91 6.89 75.25
N PHE A 986 25.52 6.01 74.48
CA PHE A 986 24.78 5.07 73.63
C PHE A 986 25.44 3.69 73.77
N ASN A 987 24.61 2.65 73.86
CA ASN A 987 25.00 1.28 74.19
C ASN A 987 25.91 0.66 73.14
N ASP A 988 27.23 0.88 73.26
CA ASP A 988 28.30 -0.06 72.94
C ASP A 988 29.61 0.53 73.47
N GLU A 989 30.24 -0.17 74.42
CA GLU A 989 31.55 0.17 74.96
C GLU A 989 32.58 0.28 73.80
N ASN A 990 33.31 1.39 73.72
CA ASN A 990 34.48 1.65 72.85
C ASN A 990 34.32 2.18 71.41
N ILE A 991 33.16 2.18 70.74
CA ILE A 991 33.07 2.64 69.32
C ILE A 991 33.21 4.16 69.17
N PHE A 992 32.59 4.92 70.08
CA PHE A 992 32.65 6.39 70.05
C PHE A 992 34.08 6.93 70.16
N GLY A 993 34.89 6.30 71.02
CA GLY A 993 36.30 6.63 71.19
C GLY A 993 37.12 6.39 69.91
N VAL A 994 36.82 5.30 69.19
CA VAL A 994 37.46 4.98 67.89
C VAL A 994 37.05 6.00 66.82
N PHE A 995 35.77 6.38 66.76
CA PHE A 995 35.26 7.39 65.85
C PHE A 995 35.94 8.76 66.07
N CYS A 996 36.00 9.23 67.33
CA CYS A 996 36.69 10.47 67.65
C CYS A 996 38.18 10.40 67.32
N LYS A 997 38.87 9.29 67.65
CA LYS A 997 40.28 9.08 67.29
C LYS A 997 40.51 9.21 65.79
N ALA A 998 39.70 8.51 64.99
CA ALA A 998 39.79 8.58 63.54
C ALA A 998 39.54 10.01 63.01
N LEU A 999 38.59 10.76 63.58
CA LEU A 999 38.33 12.16 63.17
C LEU A 999 39.53 13.07 63.49
N MET A 1000 40.06 12.98 64.71
CA MET A 1000 41.19 13.80 65.16
C MET A 1000 42.48 13.51 64.41
N GLN A 1001 42.63 12.29 63.88
CA GLN A 1001 43.79 11.85 63.12
C GLN A 1001 43.63 12.08 61.60
N SER A 1002 42.51 12.67 61.16
CA SER A 1002 42.25 12.92 59.74
C SER A 1002 42.80 14.26 59.30
N ASN A 1003 43.80 14.22 58.41
CA ASN A 1003 44.34 15.42 57.77
C ASN A 1003 43.50 15.96 56.61
N LYS A 1004 42.45 15.25 56.21
CA LYS A 1004 41.61 15.66 55.07
C LYS A 1004 40.48 16.62 55.46
N ILE A 1005 40.25 16.79 56.77
CA ILE A 1005 39.29 17.78 57.28
C ILE A 1005 39.95 19.16 57.23
N ASN A 1006 39.25 20.17 56.70
CA ASN A 1006 39.74 21.54 56.60
C ASN A 1006 39.96 22.13 58.00
N ASN A 1007 40.97 22.99 58.15
CA ASN A 1007 41.41 23.48 59.48
C ASN A 1007 40.29 24.18 60.27
N GLU A 1008 39.42 24.96 59.60
CA GLU A 1008 38.29 25.64 60.25
C GLU A 1008 37.22 24.66 60.74
N SER A 1009 36.77 23.74 59.89
CA SER A 1009 35.83 22.66 60.28
C SER A 1009 36.42 21.79 61.38
N PHE A 1010 37.71 21.46 61.30
CA PHE A 1010 38.42 20.67 62.28
C PHE A 1010 38.45 21.35 63.66
N ASP A 1011 38.72 22.66 63.71
CA ASP A 1011 38.66 23.44 64.95
C ASP A 1011 37.25 23.40 65.57
N LEU A 1012 36.21 23.59 64.74
CA LEU A 1012 34.81 23.54 65.18
C LEU A 1012 34.44 22.17 65.76
N ILE A 1013 34.70 21.08 65.02
CA ILE A 1013 34.30 19.74 65.47
C ILE A 1013 35.10 19.23 66.66
N THR A 1014 36.37 19.64 66.80
CA THR A 1014 37.20 19.25 67.94
C THR A 1014 36.73 19.90 69.23
N ASN A 1015 36.06 21.06 69.16
CA ASN A 1015 35.36 21.61 70.30
C ASN A 1015 34.20 20.72 70.75
N SER A 1016 33.56 19.93 69.88
CA SER A 1016 32.48 19.01 70.29
C SER A 1016 32.94 17.76 71.04
N ILE A 1017 34.25 17.48 71.05
CA ILE A 1017 34.83 16.29 71.68
C ILE A 1017 34.93 16.50 73.21
N PRO A 1018 34.29 15.64 74.04
CA PRO A 1018 34.32 15.80 75.50
C PRO A 1018 35.54 15.13 76.17
N PHE A 1019 36.32 14.34 75.44
CA PHE A 1019 37.38 13.49 75.98
C PHE A 1019 38.78 14.05 75.78
N TRP A 1020 39.69 13.68 76.69
CA TRP A 1020 41.12 13.89 76.52
C TRP A 1020 41.78 12.60 76.06
N TYR A 1021 42.75 12.71 75.15
CA TYR A 1021 43.45 11.55 74.60
C TYR A 1021 44.96 11.67 74.84
N SER A 1022 45.57 10.59 75.32
CA SER A 1022 47.00 10.52 75.65
C SER A 1022 47.81 9.72 74.62
N ASP A 1023 47.14 9.10 73.66
CA ASP A 1023 47.67 8.15 72.70
C ASP A 1023 47.27 8.49 71.24
N LEU A 1024 46.99 9.75 70.95
CA LEU A 1024 46.79 10.21 69.57
C LEU A 1024 48.09 10.14 68.79
N ASP A 1025 48.09 9.41 67.68
CA ASP A 1025 49.12 9.55 66.66
C ASP A 1025 48.92 10.90 65.96
N ILE A 1026 49.82 11.83 66.27
CA ILE A 1026 49.84 13.17 65.71
C ILE A 1026 50.96 13.35 64.69
N ALA A 1027 51.82 12.37 64.43
CA ALA A 1027 53.07 12.59 63.68
C ALA A 1027 52.84 13.11 62.24
N ASN A 1028 51.72 12.71 61.63
CA ASN A 1028 51.38 13.03 60.24
C ASN A 1028 50.31 14.12 60.10
N LEU A 1029 49.95 14.84 61.16
CA LEU A 1029 48.95 15.91 61.11
C LEU A 1029 49.53 17.26 60.65
N ASP A 1030 48.68 18.17 60.20
CA ASP A 1030 49.10 19.55 59.94
C ASP A 1030 49.27 20.30 61.26
N GLU A 1031 50.28 21.18 61.34
CA GLU A 1031 50.60 21.93 62.57
C GLU A 1031 49.40 22.75 63.09
N GLU A 1032 48.58 23.33 62.19
CA GLU A 1032 47.36 24.07 62.54
C GLU A 1032 46.30 23.18 63.22
N LYS A 1033 46.16 21.92 62.80
CA LYS A 1033 45.22 20.98 63.44
C LYS A 1033 45.68 20.59 64.82
N VAL A 1034 46.98 20.37 65.00
CA VAL A 1034 47.56 20.11 66.32
C VAL A 1034 47.39 21.33 67.23
N HIS A 1035 47.49 22.54 66.69
CA HIS A 1035 47.11 23.76 67.41
C HIS A 1035 45.64 23.74 67.87
N SER A 1036 44.69 23.37 67.02
CA SER A 1036 43.27 23.23 67.38
C SER A 1036 43.06 22.19 68.48
N LEU A 1037 43.69 21.01 68.40
CA LEU A 1037 43.60 19.98 69.43
C LEU A 1037 44.11 20.47 70.81
N ILE A 1038 45.20 21.24 70.84
CA ILE A 1038 45.71 21.85 72.08
C ILE A 1038 44.76 22.95 72.57
N ASN A 1039 44.28 23.81 71.67
CA ASN A 1039 43.41 24.93 72.03
C ASN A 1039 42.08 24.47 72.61
N ASN A 1040 41.49 23.42 72.02
CA ASN A 1040 40.22 22.80 72.41
C ASN A 1040 40.37 21.77 73.54
N ARG A 1041 41.58 21.64 74.11
CA ARG A 1041 41.89 20.76 75.27
C ARG A 1041 41.61 19.28 75.01
N VAL A 1042 41.89 18.82 73.80
CA VAL A 1042 41.66 17.43 73.40
C VAL A 1042 42.88 16.54 73.70
N ILE A 1043 44.09 17.10 73.59
CA ILE A 1043 45.32 16.39 73.97
C ILE A 1043 45.45 16.38 75.50
N SER A 1044 45.57 15.19 76.09
CA SER A 1044 45.80 15.02 77.52
C SER A 1044 47.13 15.66 77.93
N PRO A 1045 47.23 16.36 79.07
CA PRO A 1045 48.49 16.87 79.59
C PRO A 1045 49.29 15.76 80.31
N THR A 1046 49.93 14.87 79.54
CA THR A 1046 50.80 13.79 80.05
C THR A 1046 52.23 14.00 79.55
N ILE A 1047 53.21 13.32 80.17
CA ILE A 1047 54.59 13.35 79.68
C ILE A 1047 54.67 12.74 78.28
N LYS A 1048 53.95 11.64 78.04
CA LYS A 1048 53.88 11.00 76.73
C LYS A 1048 53.42 11.96 75.62
N SER A 1049 52.38 12.77 75.86
CA SER A 1049 51.92 13.74 74.86
C SER A 1049 52.87 14.93 74.71
N PHE A 1050 53.55 15.33 75.79
CA PHE A 1050 54.58 16.36 75.75
C PHE A 1050 55.77 15.94 74.88
N GLU A 1051 56.32 14.73 75.11
CA GLU A 1051 57.42 14.19 74.31
C GLU A 1051 56.99 13.94 72.86
N SER A 1052 55.80 13.37 72.64
CA SER A 1052 55.28 13.14 71.29
C SER A 1052 55.11 14.45 70.49
N LEU A 1053 54.65 15.54 71.13
CA LEU A 1053 54.60 16.85 70.48
C LEU A 1053 56.00 17.40 70.20
N LYS A 1054 56.95 17.19 71.11
CA LYS A 1054 58.34 17.65 70.99
C LYS A 1054 59.08 16.96 69.85
N GLU A 1055 58.86 15.66 69.67
CA GLU A 1055 59.46 14.87 68.59
C GLU A 1055 58.93 15.27 67.20
N ASN A 1056 57.63 15.59 67.10
CA ASN A 1056 56.96 15.76 65.82
C ASN A 1056 56.76 17.22 65.39
N TYR A 1057 56.68 18.18 66.33
CA TYR A 1057 56.40 19.58 66.02
C TYR A 1057 57.22 20.57 66.84
N GLU A 1058 57.89 21.50 66.16
CA GLU A 1058 58.69 22.51 66.82
C GLU A 1058 57.80 23.41 67.72
N LYS A 1059 58.15 23.54 69.01
CA LYS A 1059 57.52 24.45 69.99
C LYS A 1059 56.12 24.07 70.51
N LEU A 1060 55.44 23.05 69.94
CA LEU A 1060 54.07 22.72 70.35
C LEU A 1060 53.96 22.06 71.72
N ASN A 1061 54.98 21.30 72.13
CA ASN A 1061 55.12 20.77 73.49
C ASN A 1061 55.03 21.89 74.54
N ILE A 1062 55.68 23.03 74.29
CA ILE A 1062 55.61 24.21 75.16
C ILE A 1062 54.23 24.87 75.11
N LYS A 1063 53.55 24.88 73.95
CA LYS A 1063 52.17 25.39 73.84
C LYS A 1063 51.18 24.54 74.64
N LEU A 1064 51.33 23.21 74.67
CA LEU A 1064 50.54 22.31 75.52
C LEU A 1064 50.81 22.60 77.01
N LEU A 1065 52.08 22.75 77.37
CA LEU A 1065 52.51 23.12 78.72
C LEU A 1065 51.89 24.45 79.16
N GLU A 1066 51.93 25.48 78.32
CA GLU A 1066 51.33 26.78 78.61
C GLU A 1066 49.81 26.68 78.86
N LYS A 1067 49.11 25.84 78.09
CA LYS A 1067 47.66 25.65 78.22
C LYS A 1067 47.28 24.89 79.50
N HIS A 1068 48.12 23.95 79.92
CA HIS A 1068 47.89 23.07 81.08
C HIS A 1068 48.97 23.20 82.16
N LYS A 1069 49.47 24.41 82.41
CA LYS A 1069 50.62 24.66 83.28
C LYS A 1069 50.54 24.04 84.68
N ALA A 1070 49.36 24.06 85.30
CA ALA A 1070 49.17 23.43 86.62
C ALA A 1070 49.44 21.92 86.60
N LYS A 1071 49.01 21.21 85.55
CA LYS A 1071 49.18 19.77 85.41
C LYS A 1071 50.63 19.36 85.13
N PHE A 1072 51.37 20.18 84.40
CA PHE A 1072 52.79 19.94 84.16
C PHE A 1072 53.67 20.33 85.36
N ILE A 1073 53.27 21.32 86.16
CA ILE A 1073 53.94 21.63 87.43
C ILE A 1073 53.76 20.50 88.45
N GLU A 1074 52.59 19.84 88.50
CA GLU A 1074 52.37 18.64 89.33
C GLU A 1074 53.34 17.49 88.98
N LYS A 1075 53.78 17.41 87.72
CA LYS A 1075 54.61 16.32 87.17
C LYS A 1075 56.01 16.80 86.73
N ILE A 1076 56.48 17.89 87.33
CA ILE A 1076 57.66 18.61 86.85
C ILE A 1076 58.94 17.77 86.93
N GLU A 1077 59.02 16.86 87.90
CA GLU A 1077 60.17 15.95 88.10
C GLU A 1077 60.26 14.87 87.02
N GLU A 1078 59.16 14.58 86.33
CA GLU A 1078 59.09 13.57 85.27
C GLU A 1078 59.34 14.16 83.87
N LEU A 1079 59.44 15.49 83.73
CA LEU A 1079 59.64 16.17 82.45
C LEU A 1079 61.12 16.22 82.05
N ILE A 1080 61.43 15.76 80.84
CA ILE A 1080 62.79 15.83 80.27
C ILE A 1080 62.88 17.05 79.35
N LEU A 1081 63.22 18.18 79.94
CA LEU A 1081 63.44 19.42 79.20
C LEU A 1081 64.86 19.47 78.64
N ASP A 1082 64.99 19.83 77.37
CA ASP A 1082 66.29 20.12 76.77
C ASP A 1082 66.60 21.63 76.78
N ALA A 1083 67.76 22.00 76.25
CA ALA A 1083 68.19 23.39 76.24
C ALA A 1083 67.31 24.31 75.39
N ASN A 1084 66.63 23.80 74.36
CA ASN A 1084 65.71 24.55 73.52
C ASN A 1084 64.37 24.75 74.23
N ASP A 1085 63.86 23.72 74.91
CA ASP A 1085 62.65 23.82 75.72
C ASP A 1085 62.80 24.88 76.81
N VAL A 1086 63.94 24.85 77.51
CA VAL A 1086 64.29 25.85 78.54
C VAL A 1086 64.26 27.26 77.94
N GLU A 1087 64.81 27.45 76.74
CA GLU A 1087 64.79 28.74 76.07
C GLU A 1087 63.36 29.24 75.81
N LEU A 1088 62.50 28.36 75.27
CA LEU A 1088 61.11 28.67 74.97
C LEU A 1088 60.29 28.96 76.23
N ILE A 1089 60.52 28.21 77.31
CA ILE A 1089 59.92 28.45 78.63
C ILE A 1089 60.33 29.81 79.18
N LEU A 1090 61.62 30.15 79.11
CA LEU A 1090 62.14 31.44 79.59
C LEU A 1090 61.58 32.62 78.79
N LYS A 1091 61.39 32.44 77.48
CA LYS A 1091 60.79 33.44 76.58
C LYS A 1091 59.25 33.50 76.64
N SER A 1092 58.59 32.49 77.21
CA SER A 1092 57.12 32.45 77.30
C SER A 1092 56.56 33.67 78.04
N LYS A 1093 55.48 34.25 77.49
CA LYS A 1093 54.71 35.32 78.15
C LYS A 1093 53.56 34.79 78.99
N LYS A 1094 53.18 33.52 78.84
CA LYS A 1094 52.05 32.90 79.58
C LYS A 1094 52.48 32.31 80.93
N LEU A 1095 53.77 32.01 81.08
CA LEU A 1095 54.39 31.61 82.34
C LEU A 1095 54.89 32.85 83.09
N ASN A 1096 54.57 32.94 84.37
CA ASN A 1096 55.16 33.96 85.23
C ASN A 1096 56.59 33.55 85.68
N ASN A 1097 57.34 34.48 86.26
CA ASN A 1097 58.73 34.25 86.66
C ASN A 1097 58.88 33.12 87.71
N ILE A 1098 57.89 32.93 88.59
CA ILE A 1098 57.89 31.84 89.59
C ILE A 1098 57.72 30.48 88.91
N GLU A 1099 56.80 30.39 87.94
CA GLU A 1099 56.56 29.19 87.14
C GLU A 1099 57.80 28.84 86.31
N LYS A 1100 58.42 29.83 85.65
CA LYS A 1100 59.68 29.65 84.90
C LYS A 1100 60.79 29.13 85.80
N LEU A 1101 60.91 29.65 87.02
CA LEU A 1101 61.92 29.25 87.98
C LEU A 1101 61.72 27.79 88.42
N LYS A 1102 60.48 27.34 88.64
CA LYS A 1102 60.20 25.92 88.93
C LYS A 1102 60.66 24.98 87.81
N PHE A 1103 60.42 25.34 86.55
CA PHE A 1103 60.89 24.53 85.40
C PHE A 1103 62.40 24.58 85.22
N LEU A 1104 63.05 25.69 85.59
CA LEU A 1104 64.51 25.75 85.62
C LEU A 1104 65.11 24.86 86.71
N GLU A 1105 64.50 24.85 87.91
CA GLU A 1105 64.99 24.06 89.05
C GLU A 1105 64.88 22.55 88.81
N SER A 1106 63.94 22.11 87.97
CA SER A 1106 63.84 20.70 87.56
C SER A 1106 64.85 20.28 86.49
N CYS A 1107 65.59 21.22 85.88
CA CYS A 1107 66.58 20.93 84.85
C CYS A 1107 68.00 20.81 85.44
N SER A 1108 68.83 19.96 84.85
CA SER A 1108 70.25 19.95 85.20
C SER A 1108 70.92 21.25 84.75
N ASN A 1109 71.90 21.72 85.53
CA ASN A 1109 72.68 22.89 85.15
C ASN A 1109 73.39 22.68 83.80
N ASP A 1110 73.83 21.46 83.50
CA ASP A 1110 74.49 21.13 82.23
C ASP A 1110 73.56 21.33 81.03
N THR A 1111 72.29 20.90 81.14
CA THR A 1111 71.27 21.13 80.11
C THR A 1111 71.06 22.64 79.87
N ILE A 1112 70.94 23.42 80.93
CA ILE A 1112 70.76 24.88 80.83
C ILE A 1112 71.98 25.53 80.17
N LEU A 1113 73.19 25.13 80.59
CA LEU A 1113 74.47 25.68 80.13
C LEU A 1113 74.81 25.32 78.69
N SER A 1114 74.27 24.20 78.17
CA SER A 1114 74.53 23.75 76.81
C SER A 1114 74.07 24.74 75.72
N LYS A 1115 73.21 25.72 76.06
CA LYS A 1115 72.80 26.80 75.15
C LYS A 1115 73.01 28.18 75.79
N SER A 1116 73.91 28.96 75.19
CA SER A 1116 74.25 30.32 75.67
C SER A 1116 73.07 31.29 75.75
N GLU A 1117 72.03 31.11 74.93
CA GLU A 1117 70.84 31.97 74.93
C GLU A 1117 70.01 31.81 76.22
N ASN A 1118 70.05 30.64 76.85
CA ASN A 1118 69.44 30.41 78.17
C ASN A 1118 70.14 31.27 79.23
N LEU A 1119 71.47 31.33 79.19
CA LEU A 1119 72.27 32.13 80.13
C LEU A 1119 72.01 33.62 79.96
N LYS A 1120 71.87 34.10 78.72
CA LYS A 1120 71.47 35.48 78.47
C LYS A 1120 70.07 35.77 79.04
N SER A 1121 69.10 34.92 78.75
CA SER A 1121 67.71 35.08 79.22
C SER A 1121 67.62 35.04 80.75
N ILE A 1122 68.31 34.09 81.39
CA ILE A 1122 68.41 33.99 82.86
C ILE A 1122 69.12 35.23 83.44
N SER A 1123 70.22 35.68 82.85
CA SER A 1123 70.94 36.89 83.32
C SER A 1123 70.04 38.13 83.30
N GLN A 1124 69.21 38.27 82.27
CA GLN A 1124 68.26 39.37 82.17
C GLN A 1124 67.13 39.23 83.19
N LEU A 1125 66.58 38.02 83.37
CA LEU A 1125 65.54 37.76 84.38
C LEU A 1125 66.02 38.06 85.81
N ILE A 1126 67.24 37.65 86.20
CA ILE A 1126 67.83 37.96 87.52
C ILE A 1126 68.09 39.47 87.69
N LEU A 1127 68.48 40.15 86.61
CA LEU A 1127 68.74 41.59 86.67
C LEU A 1127 67.44 42.39 86.83
N ASN A 1128 66.37 41.95 86.16
CA ASN A 1128 65.06 42.62 86.13
C ASN A 1128 64.18 42.26 87.33
N ASP A 1129 64.29 41.04 87.86
CA ASP A 1129 63.49 40.54 88.97
C ASP A 1129 64.38 39.94 90.07
N SER A 1130 64.47 40.63 91.21
CA SER A 1130 65.28 40.21 92.35
C SER A 1130 64.77 38.94 93.05
N SER A 1131 63.53 38.53 92.78
CA SER A 1131 62.97 37.27 93.31
C SER A 1131 63.39 36.04 92.49
N PHE A 1132 63.85 36.23 91.25
CA PHE A 1132 64.32 35.17 90.38
C PHE A 1132 65.74 34.74 90.77
N ARG A 1133 65.87 33.75 91.65
CA ARG A 1133 67.15 33.27 92.20
C ARG A 1133 67.47 31.87 91.68
N VAL A 1134 68.63 31.72 91.05
CA VAL A 1134 69.14 30.42 90.61
C VAL A 1134 70.13 29.84 91.61
N ASN A 1135 70.37 28.53 91.53
CA ASN A 1135 71.34 27.86 92.39
C ASN A 1135 72.77 28.41 92.19
N GLU A 1136 73.62 28.21 93.20
CA GLU A 1136 74.96 28.82 93.25
C GLU A 1136 75.86 28.40 92.08
N LEU A 1137 75.75 27.15 91.61
CA LEU A 1137 76.54 26.63 90.49
C LEU A 1137 76.17 27.33 89.17
N LEU A 1138 74.88 27.43 88.86
CA LEU A 1138 74.38 28.12 87.66
C LEU A 1138 74.68 29.62 87.73
N PHE A 1139 74.56 30.22 88.92
CA PHE A 1139 74.94 31.61 89.15
C PHE A 1139 76.43 31.88 88.89
N LYS A 1140 77.31 31.01 89.41
CA LYS A 1140 78.75 31.06 89.17
C LYS A 1140 79.08 30.87 87.68
N ALA A 1141 78.40 29.95 87.00
CA ALA A 1141 78.57 29.75 85.58
C ALA A 1141 78.15 30.99 84.77
N LEU A 1142 76.99 31.60 85.06
CA LEU A 1142 76.51 32.84 84.42
C LEU A 1142 77.51 34.00 84.51
N ILE A 1143 78.21 34.13 85.63
CA ILE A 1143 79.16 35.21 85.88
C ILE A 1143 80.49 35.00 85.15
N ILE A 1144 80.85 33.76 84.84
CA ILE A 1144 82.10 33.45 84.15
C ILE A 1144 81.89 33.36 82.63
N ASP A 1145 80.71 32.91 82.19
CA ASP A 1145 80.42 32.64 80.79
C ASP A 1145 80.55 33.89 79.90
N GLN A 1146 81.29 33.75 78.79
CA GLN A 1146 81.60 34.87 77.91
C GLN A 1146 80.42 35.33 77.05
N SER A 1147 79.39 34.49 76.88
CA SER A 1147 78.17 34.82 76.14
C SER A 1147 77.30 35.85 76.87
N VAL A 1148 77.45 35.97 78.20
CA VAL A 1148 76.84 37.03 79.00
C VAL A 1148 77.74 38.27 78.92
N SER A 1149 77.15 39.43 78.62
CA SER A 1149 77.91 40.67 78.45
C SER A 1149 78.73 41.01 79.70
N ILE A 1150 79.93 41.58 79.51
CA ILE A 1150 80.82 42.00 80.61
C ILE A 1150 80.06 42.87 81.62
N VAL A 1151 79.20 43.77 81.13
CA VAL A 1151 78.37 44.64 81.99
C VAL A 1151 77.40 43.82 82.84
N ASN A 1152 76.69 42.85 82.26
CA ASN A 1152 75.75 42.01 83.01
C ASN A 1152 76.48 41.11 84.01
N ARG A 1153 77.63 40.54 83.63
CA ARG A 1153 78.47 39.75 84.54
C ARG A 1153 78.95 40.56 85.75
N ILE A 1154 79.40 41.80 85.53
CA ILE A 1154 79.81 42.72 86.61
C ILE A 1154 78.61 43.07 87.50
N LYS A 1155 77.44 43.38 86.92
CA LYS A 1155 76.22 43.67 87.68
C LYS A 1155 75.76 42.48 88.52
N LEU A 1156 75.78 41.27 87.95
CA LEU A 1156 75.45 40.03 88.66
C LEU A 1156 76.45 39.78 89.81
N PHE A 1157 77.75 39.92 89.55
CA PHE A 1157 78.78 39.80 90.58
C PHE A 1157 78.58 40.81 91.72
N ASN A 1158 78.30 42.07 91.41
CA ASN A 1158 78.06 43.11 92.42
C ASN A 1158 76.82 42.83 93.26
N LYS A 1159 75.74 42.30 92.66
CA LYS A 1159 74.52 41.93 93.38
C LYS A 1159 74.73 40.80 94.41
N ASN A 1160 75.77 39.97 94.27
CA ASN A 1160 75.94 38.74 95.06
C ASN A 1160 77.36 38.58 95.65
N LEU A 1161 77.93 39.68 96.13
CA LEU A 1161 79.32 39.75 96.59
C LEU A 1161 79.69 38.76 97.72
N PHE A 1162 78.72 38.36 98.54
CA PHE A 1162 79.02 37.66 99.79
C PHE A 1162 79.15 36.13 99.67
N SER A 1163 78.70 35.53 98.56
CA SER A 1163 78.72 34.07 98.34
C SER A 1163 79.95 33.55 97.59
N VAL A 1164 80.94 34.41 97.36
CA VAL A 1164 82.11 34.10 96.53
C VAL A 1164 83.39 34.14 97.37
N ASP A 1165 84.21 33.11 97.25
CA ASP A 1165 85.52 33.00 97.90
C ASP A 1165 86.62 33.69 97.08
N GLU A 1166 87.78 33.91 97.69
CA GLU A 1166 88.89 34.60 97.03
C GLU A 1166 89.30 33.91 95.72
N THR A 1167 89.29 32.57 95.68
CA THR A 1167 89.67 31.80 94.50
C THR A 1167 88.75 32.05 93.30
N PHE A 1168 87.43 32.12 93.52
CA PHE A 1168 86.50 32.42 92.46
C PHE A 1168 86.53 33.90 92.06
N ILE A 1169 86.82 34.83 92.98
CA ILE A 1169 87.05 36.24 92.63
C ILE A 1169 88.19 36.33 91.61
N GLU A 1170 89.30 35.62 91.83
CA GLU A 1170 90.40 35.59 90.85
C GLU A 1170 89.92 35.03 89.51
N LYS A 1171 89.22 33.89 89.54
CA LYS A 1171 88.68 33.24 88.34
C LYS A 1171 87.74 34.16 87.56
N PHE A 1172 86.87 34.90 88.24
CA PHE A 1172 85.97 35.87 87.65
C PHE A 1172 86.74 37.03 87.00
N LEU A 1173 87.68 37.64 87.73
CA LEU A 1173 88.48 38.76 87.23
C LEU A 1173 89.35 38.37 86.04
N ILE A 1174 89.89 37.15 86.03
CA ILE A 1174 90.60 36.58 84.89
C ILE A 1174 89.64 36.42 83.69
N ASN A 1175 88.43 35.90 83.90
CA ASN A 1175 87.45 35.69 82.82
C ASN A 1175 86.80 36.97 82.28
N LEU A 1176 86.89 38.09 82.99
CA LEU A 1176 86.59 39.42 82.43
C LEU A 1176 87.66 39.91 81.45
N ALA A 1177 88.85 39.30 81.48
CA ALA A 1177 90.03 39.59 80.66
C ALA A 1177 90.51 41.04 80.75
N SER A 1178 91.53 41.38 79.95
CA SER A 1178 92.05 42.75 79.77
C SER A 1178 92.60 43.39 81.06
N ASN A 1179 92.19 44.62 81.36
CA ASN A 1179 92.66 45.32 82.56
C ASN A 1179 92.05 44.78 83.86
N TYR A 1180 90.95 44.02 83.80
CA TYR A 1180 90.33 43.38 84.98
C TYR A 1180 91.18 42.23 85.51
N GLU A 1181 91.76 41.41 84.62
CA GLU A 1181 92.68 40.34 85.00
C GLU A 1181 93.90 40.90 85.77
N LYS A 1182 94.40 42.08 85.38
CA LYS A 1182 95.53 42.72 86.06
C LYS A 1182 95.26 43.02 87.54
N ILE A 1183 94.01 43.02 88.00
CA ILE A 1183 93.65 43.18 89.41
C ILE A 1183 94.16 42.01 90.25
N THR A 1184 94.30 40.80 89.70
CA THR A 1184 94.80 39.65 90.48
C THR A 1184 96.32 39.76 90.73
N ASN A 1185 97.05 40.56 89.96
CA ASN A 1185 98.49 40.70 90.07
C ASN A 1185 98.90 41.81 91.06
N LYS A 1186 99.23 41.42 92.30
CA LYS A 1186 99.63 42.34 93.39
C LYS A 1186 100.83 43.25 93.08
N ASN A 1187 101.67 42.88 92.10
CA ASN A 1187 102.84 43.67 91.69
C ASN A 1187 102.52 44.71 90.60
N LYS A 1188 101.33 44.65 89.99
CA LYS A 1188 100.92 45.56 88.91
C LYS A 1188 99.75 46.42 89.37
N LYS A 1189 99.75 47.70 89.00
CA LYS A 1189 98.61 48.60 89.27
C LYS A 1189 97.63 48.55 88.11
N ALA A 1190 96.58 47.73 88.24
CA ALA A 1190 95.49 47.66 87.27
C ALA A 1190 94.77 49.01 87.10
N LYS A 1191 94.36 49.33 85.87
CA LYS A 1191 93.61 50.55 85.52
C LYS A 1191 92.28 50.16 84.88
N ILE A 1192 91.18 50.37 85.59
CA ILE A 1192 89.83 50.02 85.14
C ILE A 1192 89.11 51.29 84.67
N LYS A 1193 88.31 51.18 83.61
CA LYS A 1193 87.50 52.30 83.14
C LYS A 1193 86.55 52.75 84.24
N ASP A 1194 86.44 54.05 84.43
CA ASP A 1194 85.60 54.62 85.47
C ASP A 1194 84.12 54.64 85.03
N ASN A 1195 83.31 53.76 85.63
CA ASN A 1195 81.84 53.75 85.48
C ASN A 1195 81.20 53.24 86.79
N PRO A 1196 79.89 53.43 87.00
CA PRO A 1196 79.23 53.04 88.25
C PRO A 1196 79.41 51.56 88.61
N ASP A 1197 79.20 50.65 87.66
CA ASP A 1197 79.32 49.20 87.87
C ASP A 1197 80.76 48.79 88.26
N ASN A 1198 81.77 49.42 87.66
CA ASN A 1198 83.20 49.20 87.96
C ASN A 1198 83.62 49.84 89.28
N ARG A 1199 83.08 51.02 89.64
CA ARG A 1199 83.29 51.62 90.96
C ARG A 1199 82.73 50.73 92.05
N GLU A 1200 81.53 50.19 91.83
CA GLU A 1200 80.91 49.24 92.73
C GLU A 1200 81.72 47.95 92.81
N LEU A 1201 82.17 47.39 91.68
CA LEU A 1201 83.06 46.23 91.63
C LEU A 1201 84.33 46.44 92.46
N LEU A 1202 85.04 47.55 92.27
CA LEU A 1202 86.26 47.84 93.04
C LEU A 1202 85.96 48.13 94.52
N THR A 1203 84.84 48.78 94.84
CA THR A 1203 84.40 48.99 96.23
C THR A 1203 84.10 47.67 96.92
N ASN A 1204 83.47 46.77 96.19
CA ASN A 1204 83.12 45.44 96.63
C ASN A 1204 84.38 44.57 96.84
N LEU A 1205 85.35 44.60 95.91
CA LEU A 1205 86.65 43.96 96.10
C LEU A 1205 87.43 44.53 97.29
N LYS A 1206 87.30 45.84 97.56
CA LYS A 1206 87.90 46.48 98.75
C LYS A 1206 87.25 45.99 100.04
N ARG A 1207 85.91 45.88 100.08
CA ARG A 1207 85.16 45.37 101.24
C ARG A 1207 85.51 43.92 101.59
N LYS A 1208 85.81 43.10 100.58
CA LYS A 1208 86.28 41.72 100.74
C LYS A 1208 87.78 41.61 101.04
N ASP A 1209 88.45 42.72 101.31
CA ASP A 1209 89.90 42.80 101.54
C ASP A 1209 90.78 42.29 100.38
N TYR A 1210 90.21 42.02 99.19
CA TYR A 1210 90.96 41.56 98.01
C TYR A 1210 91.88 42.66 97.44
N ILE A 1211 91.44 43.92 97.55
CA ILE A 1211 92.25 45.11 97.23
C ILE A 1211 92.32 46.04 98.44
N SER A 1212 93.39 46.83 98.59
CA SER A 1212 93.51 47.77 99.72
C SER A 1212 92.67 49.02 99.53
N SER A 1213 92.69 49.57 98.33
CA SER A 1213 91.99 50.78 97.94
C SER A 1213 92.01 50.92 96.42
N PHE A 1214 91.23 51.85 95.89
CA PHE A 1214 91.39 52.31 94.52
C PHE A 1214 91.30 53.83 94.51
N SER A 1215 91.95 54.45 93.52
CA SER A 1215 92.07 55.91 93.38
C SER A 1215 91.69 56.33 91.97
N VAL A 1216 91.13 57.52 91.81
CA VAL A 1216 90.80 58.07 90.49
C VAL A 1216 92.08 58.64 89.88
N GLY A 1217 92.46 58.15 88.69
CA GLY A 1217 93.60 58.66 87.92
C GLY A 1217 93.21 59.09 86.52
N ILE A 1218 94.10 59.82 85.84
CA ILE A 1218 93.88 60.44 84.52
C ILE A 1218 93.38 59.45 83.44
N PHE A 1219 93.72 58.16 83.56
CA PHE A 1219 93.35 57.12 82.60
C PHE A 1219 92.43 56.04 83.19
N GLY A 1220 91.68 56.35 84.27
CA GLY A 1220 90.73 55.44 84.92
C GLY A 1220 91.00 55.17 86.40
N LEU A 1221 90.19 54.29 87.00
CA LEU A 1221 90.31 53.84 88.39
C LEU A 1221 91.55 52.96 88.55
N ARG A 1222 92.50 53.42 89.36
CA ARG A 1222 93.74 52.71 89.65
C ARG A 1222 93.60 51.89 90.93
N VAL A 1223 93.79 50.58 90.81
CA VAL A 1223 93.71 49.64 91.93
C VAL A 1223 95.03 49.63 92.71
N ASN A 1224 94.93 49.66 94.03
CA ASN A 1224 96.04 49.53 94.95
C ASN A 1224 95.85 48.24 95.78
N HIS A 1225 96.90 47.44 95.89
CA HIS A 1225 96.95 46.27 96.77
C HIS A 1225 97.62 46.62 98.11
N LYS A 1226 97.38 45.83 99.16
CA LYS A 1226 98.10 46.00 100.44
C LYS A 1226 99.57 45.62 100.17
N ARG A 1227 100.51 46.55 100.36
CA ARG A 1227 101.95 46.21 100.38
C ARG A 1227 102.15 45.34 101.64
N LYS A 1228 102.86 44.22 101.51
CA LYS A 1228 103.12 43.28 102.61
C LYS A 1228 103.68 44.02 103.82
#